data_AF-A0A0S8FT26-F1
#
_entry.id   AF-A0A0S8FT26-F1
#
_cell.length_a   1.000
_cell.length_b   1.000
_cell.length_c   1.000
_cell.angle_alpha   90.00
_cell.angle_beta   90.00
_cell.angle_gamma   90.00
#
_symmetry.space_group_name_H-M   'P 1'
#
loop_
_entity.id
_entity.type
_entity.pdbx_description
1 polymer ?
#
loop_
_entity_poly.entity_id
_entity_poly.type
_entity_poly.pdbx_seq_one_letter_code
_entity_poly.pdbx_strand_id
1 'polypeptide(L)'
;AAYRAHGDRFHRIASDHDRLWGYREAALEFFDRHGIPGRLSTCIDGMFITHNLHNPLVWDNFERHVRQVVRAYGNHPSIMMWSLGNEMMFITSRLASNAEDNLRWMEKAQHLSDVAGELDPTRPSFQDGGGDLNRRGEVNCQHYSWPSGGSVPTESYAYRLREGPWVPTGTWDRSAEQYAWDGKRPLVQGEVFYYSGNVGDMAWIGGPDVYRGKRFATQAAARYARIGVEGARWQGVTGICPWVILPEAAVSFEPRAVFVREHNSCFRAGAEMKRTIKVFNDGHRDDPLTLRWRLALGGEEAASGEKTYQVPPGRAEQDVIVAALPDADRRLDGELELALYVADEAVFEDAVPVCVLPAGGAVEGLEAEELCVVDPEGSVQGWLEALGQPFTPAASVAALPEGCTVLVIGRDALPEDERDGMANALRRFVEAGNTAVVLEQRRPLEGDELPAAGIAVAGPGRDHAPRPEFRAAGGQSGCIAFPVALAHPVLDGLTEGDFFAWAGDERSFRLSYATPTSGAISLVQAGHELRLTPMMDVRAGQGSYVLSQMLIAEKLGVEPVADRLLHNALAWAGARAEAEPGRTVALLAGEEALRSFLDRTRLSYEPAADLDALLDAGADVAVVRATPEVLSGLAARADAVRSFCSRGGWLMLAGLGEAGLADFNRLVGFEHRIRPFRREAVGLQARTDPLLMGLSDRDVNMVSDEILAPWAHLYWISEKTYTAVVDGREIASFARGSVADVTNGMVNDDFWRYIRYLNADGADVEFAFERPETFTRANVWGSGSYYWMKDVELVFDDQDAVHFVLEKRTGMQELEFEPRPAGKVTFRVVDHYADPPTQDLVGFDNFELYRRVPEDFERRVVLLTKPGGLVKYPIGQGGIVLNQLDYAAEDTEENVGKKLAIYANLLRNMGAAFRG
;
A
#
# COMPACT_ATOMS: atom_id res chain seq x y z
N ALA A 1 2.37 19.21 27.39
CA ALA A 1 3.41 18.87 26.40
C ALA A 1 2.78 18.30 25.14
N ALA A 2 2.11 17.14 25.20
CA ALA A 2 1.46 16.49 24.06
C ALA A 2 0.59 17.43 23.19
N TYR A 3 -0.37 18.15 23.78
CA TYR A 3 -1.21 19.13 23.06
C TYR A 3 -0.40 20.08 22.16
N ARG A 4 0.66 20.69 22.69
CA ARG A 4 1.51 21.61 21.91
C ARG A 4 2.40 20.87 20.91
N ALA A 5 2.89 19.69 21.27
CA ALA A 5 3.75 18.88 20.41
C ALA A 5 3.00 18.34 19.17
N HIS A 6 1.69 18.13 19.26
CA HIS A 6 0.85 17.70 18.14
C HIS A 6 0.34 18.87 17.28
N GLY A 7 0.68 20.12 17.61
CA GLY A 7 0.11 21.30 16.95
C GLY A 7 -1.39 21.50 17.23
N ASP A 8 -1.93 20.85 18.28
CA ASP A 8 -3.33 20.94 18.64
C ASP A 8 -3.67 22.39 19.04
N ARG A 9 -4.83 22.85 18.55
CA ARG A 9 -5.35 24.20 18.80
C ARG A 9 -6.78 24.20 19.30
N PHE A 10 -7.38 23.01 19.38
CA PHE A 10 -8.75 22.83 19.81
C PHE A 10 -8.93 21.42 20.37
N HIS A 11 -9.24 21.32 21.66
CA HIS A 11 -9.36 20.04 22.36
C HIS A 11 -10.82 19.62 22.58
N ARG A 12 -11.09 18.31 22.59
CA ARG A 12 -12.38 17.77 23.04
C ARG A 12 -12.34 17.52 24.55
N ILE A 13 -12.97 18.39 25.33
CA ILE A 13 -13.05 18.24 26.78
C ILE A 13 -14.26 17.38 27.13
N ALA A 14 -14.02 16.07 27.28
CA ALA A 14 -15.03 15.04 27.56
C ALA A 14 -14.88 14.42 28.96
N SER A 15 -15.79 13.49 29.30
CA SER A 15 -15.86 12.82 30.61
C SER A 15 -14.63 11.99 30.99
N ASP A 16 -13.80 11.55 30.05
CA ASP A 16 -12.57 10.81 30.35
C ASP A 16 -11.56 11.65 31.15
N HIS A 17 -11.58 12.97 30.98
CA HIS A 17 -10.75 13.89 31.79
C HIS A 17 -11.22 13.89 33.25
N ASP A 18 -12.52 13.74 33.50
CA ASP A 18 -13.03 13.66 34.87
C ASP A 18 -12.42 12.48 35.63
N ARG A 19 -12.10 11.38 34.93
CA ARG A 19 -11.42 10.22 35.53
C ARG A 19 -9.95 10.52 35.85
N LEU A 20 -9.26 11.25 34.96
CA LEU A 20 -7.85 11.56 35.14
C LEU A 20 -7.59 12.63 36.22
N TRP A 21 -8.48 13.63 36.32
CA TRP A 21 -8.37 14.72 37.31
C TRP A 21 -9.31 14.57 38.52
N GLY A 22 -10.13 13.52 38.55
CA GLY A 22 -11.10 13.22 39.61
C GLY A 22 -12.45 13.93 39.45
N TYR A 23 -12.49 15.13 38.89
CA TYR A 23 -13.72 15.88 38.58
C TYR A 23 -13.49 16.97 37.52
N ARG A 24 -14.59 17.45 36.92
CA ARG A 24 -14.59 18.33 35.74
C ARG A 24 -13.93 19.69 35.97
N GLU A 25 -14.25 20.35 37.08
CA GLU A 25 -13.72 21.68 37.42
C GLU A 25 -12.19 21.66 37.48
N ALA A 26 -11.59 20.64 38.11
CA ALA A 26 -10.13 20.51 38.17
C ALA A 26 -9.49 20.34 36.79
N ALA A 27 -10.14 19.62 35.87
CA ALA A 27 -9.66 19.50 34.50
C ALA A 27 -9.74 20.86 33.76
N LEU A 28 -10.83 21.61 33.94
CA LEU A 28 -11.01 22.93 33.32
C LEU A 28 -10.04 23.98 33.88
N GLU A 29 -9.83 24.02 35.20
CA GLU A 29 -8.80 24.88 35.82
C GLU A 29 -7.40 24.57 35.27
N PHE A 30 -7.11 23.29 35.01
CA PHE A 30 -5.87 22.90 34.35
C PHE A 30 -5.80 23.45 32.92
N PHE A 31 -6.86 23.30 32.13
CA PHE A 31 -6.89 23.81 30.75
C PHE A 31 -6.79 25.33 30.69
N ASP A 32 -7.46 26.05 31.58
CA ASP A 32 -7.37 27.52 31.69
C ASP A 32 -5.93 27.95 31.97
N ARG A 33 -5.28 27.34 32.97
CA ARG A 33 -3.92 27.70 33.39
C ARG A 33 -2.88 27.47 32.29
N HIS A 34 -3.11 26.48 31.43
CA HIS A 34 -2.15 26.09 30.39
C HIS A 34 -2.48 26.61 28.98
N GLY A 35 -3.63 27.29 28.83
CA GLY A 35 -4.10 27.83 27.56
C GLY A 35 -4.46 26.73 26.57
N ILE A 36 -5.27 25.76 27.01
CA ILE A 36 -5.75 24.64 26.18
C ILE A 36 -7.23 24.90 25.85
N PRO A 37 -7.54 25.63 24.76
CA PRO A 37 -8.91 25.85 24.35
C PRO A 37 -9.57 24.58 23.80
N GLY A 38 -10.88 24.49 23.93
CA GLY A 38 -11.64 23.36 23.40
C GLY A 38 -13.15 23.50 23.44
N ARG A 39 -13.82 22.41 23.06
CA ARG A 39 -15.26 22.22 23.29
C ARG A 39 -15.51 21.49 24.59
N LEU A 40 -16.47 21.94 25.39
CA LEU A 40 -16.95 21.16 26.54
C LEU A 40 -18.12 20.28 26.11
N SER A 41 -17.95 18.95 26.23
CA SER A 41 -19.03 17.99 26.00
C SER A 41 -19.87 17.78 27.26
N THR A 42 -21.19 17.80 27.10
CA THR A 42 -22.12 17.38 28.15
C THR A 42 -22.09 15.84 28.30
N CYS A 43 -22.96 15.30 29.15
CA CYS A 43 -23.08 13.85 29.37
C CYS A 43 -24.24 13.23 28.57
N ILE A 44 -24.80 13.97 27.62
CA ILE A 44 -25.83 13.46 26.71
C ILE A 44 -25.08 12.68 25.62
N ASP A 45 -25.20 11.36 25.62
CA ASP A 45 -24.43 10.47 24.75
C ASP A 45 -25.33 9.41 24.11
N GLY A 46 -25.29 9.32 22.79
CA GLY A 46 -26.08 8.38 21.99
C GLY A 46 -25.31 7.16 21.52
N MET A 47 -24.01 7.04 21.83
CA MET A 47 -23.15 5.92 21.45
C MET A 47 -23.21 4.80 22.49
N PHE A 48 -23.08 5.18 23.77
CA PHE A 48 -23.07 4.26 24.90
C PHE A 48 -24.44 4.11 25.57
N ILE A 49 -25.36 5.05 25.32
CA ILE A 49 -26.70 5.05 25.92
C ILE A 49 -27.76 5.21 24.83
N THR A 50 -28.68 4.26 24.71
CA THR A 50 -29.85 4.39 23.82
C THR A 50 -30.98 5.09 24.55
N HIS A 51 -31.31 6.31 24.15
CA HIS A 51 -32.43 7.06 24.72
C HIS A 51 -33.75 6.83 23.98
N ASN A 52 -34.87 6.78 24.71
CA ASN A 52 -36.21 6.87 24.10
C ASN A 52 -36.56 8.35 23.85
N LEU A 53 -36.27 8.85 22.66
CA LEU A 53 -36.50 10.26 22.28
C LEU A 53 -37.98 10.65 22.12
N HIS A 54 -38.92 9.70 22.17
CA HIS A 54 -40.36 10.00 22.26
C HIS A 54 -40.79 10.38 23.68
N ASN A 55 -40.03 9.97 24.71
CA ASN A 55 -40.35 10.28 26.08
C ASN A 55 -40.01 11.75 26.39
N PRO A 56 -41.00 12.62 26.70
CA PRO A 56 -40.73 14.02 27.01
C PRO A 56 -39.80 14.20 28.21
N LEU A 57 -39.83 13.30 29.20
CA LEU A 57 -38.95 13.37 30.38
C LEU A 57 -37.47 13.28 30.01
N VAL A 58 -37.13 12.61 28.90
CA VAL A 58 -35.74 12.56 28.41
C VAL A 58 -35.28 13.95 28.01
N TRP A 59 -36.11 14.68 27.25
CA TRP A 59 -35.81 16.05 26.82
C TRP A 59 -35.81 17.04 27.98
N ASP A 60 -36.73 16.91 28.93
CA ASP A 60 -36.73 17.72 30.16
C ASP A 60 -35.44 17.52 30.96
N ASN A 61 -34.97 16.28 31.06
CA ASN A 61 -33.71 15.96 31.72
C ASN A 61 -32.50 16.50 30.94
N PHE A 62 -32.52 16.43 29.60
CA PHE A 62 -31.47 17.02 28.77
C PHE A 62 -31.38 18.53 28.95
N GLU A 63 -32.51 19.24 28.90
CA GLU A 63 -32.54 20.67 29.14
C GLU A 63 -31.99 21.00 30.54
N ARG A 64 -32.47 20.29 31.57
CA ARG A 64 -31.97 20.49 32.94
C ARG A 64 -30.45 20.28 33.01
N HIS A 65 -29.93 19.24 32.36
CA HIS A 65 -28.50 18.94 32.34
C HIS A 65 -27.70 20.02 31.63
N VAL A 66 -28.14 20.49 30.46
CA VAL A 66 -27.51 21.61 29.73
C VAL A 66 -27.46 22.85 30.62
N ARG A 67 -28.57 23.20 31.29
CA ARG A 67 -28.59 24.34 32.22
C ARG A 67 -27.61 24.17 33.37
N GLN A 68 -27.46 22.96 33.91
CA GLN A 68 -26.52 22.67 34.99
C GLN A 68 -25.07 22.83 34.53
N VAL A 69 -24.71 22.23 33.39
CA VAL A 69 -23.34 22.26 32.84
C VAL A 69 -22.92 23.69 32.47
N VAL A 70 -23.75 24.42 31.73
CA VAL A 70 -23.41 25.79 31.29
C VAL A 70 -23.26 26.74 32.48
N ARG A 71 -24.16 26.64 33.48
CA ARG A 71 -24.05 27.46 34.71
C ARG A 71 -22.84 27.12 35.57
N ALA A 72 -22.53 25.83 35.68
CA ALA A 72 -21.39 25.39 36.49
C ALA A 72 -20.07 25.88 35.88
N TYR A 73 -19.91 25.76 34.56
CA TYR A 73 -18.61 25.87 33.93
C TYR A 73 -18.43 27.09 33.00
N GLY A 74 -19.45 27.93 32.79
CA GLY A 74 -19.40 29.05 31.82
C GLY A 74 -18.34 30.13 32.09
N ASN A 75 -17.74 30.14 33.28
CA ASN A 75 -16.65 31.07 33.64
C ASN A 75 -15.27 30.61 33.18
N HIS A 76 -15.12 29.37 32.68
CA HIS A 76 -13.82 28.88 32.21
C HIS A 76 -13.50 29.42 30.80
N PRO A 77 -12.41 30.19 30.62
CA PRO A 77 -11.99 30.69 29.31
C PRO A 77 -11.49 29.61 28.35
N SER A 78 -11.07 28.44 28.84
CA SER A 78 -10.71 27.29 27.99
C SER A 78 -11.88 26.74 27.18
N ILE A 79 -13.12 26.99 27.60
CA ILE A 79 -14.30 26.59 26.84
C ILE A 79 -14.49 27.63 25.72
N MET A 80 -14.38 27.19 24.47
CA MET A 80 -14.70 28.01 23.29
C MET A 80 -16.07 27.68 22.71
N MET A 81 -16.54 26.44 22.87
CA MET A 81 -17.79 25.96 22.30
C MET A 81 -18.48 24.94 23.21
N TRP A 82 -19.81 24.89 23.16
CA TRP A 82 -20.61 23.90 23.88
C TRP A 82 -20.99 22.73 22.97
N SER A 83 -20.53 21.53 23.30
CA SER A 83 -20.94 20.28 22.63
C SER A 83 -22.08 19.65 23.43
N LEU A 84 -23.32 19.93 23.04
CA LEU A 84 -24.50 19.66 23.86
C LEU A 84 -24.92 18.19 23.92
N GLY A 85 -24.52 17.39 22.96
CA GLY A 85 -24.68 15.93 22.98
C GLY A 85 -23.72 15.27 22.01
N ASN A 86 -23.37 14.01 22.26
CA ASN A 86 -22.53 13.18 21.41
C ASN A 86 -23.36 12.09 20.73
N GLU A 87 -23.33 12.00 19.41
CA GLU A 87 -23.99 10.94 18.61
C GLU A 87 -25.47 10.69 18.92
N MET A 88 -26.14 11.61 19.63
CA MET A 88 -27.58 11.54 19.88
C MET A 88 -28.33 11.59 18.54
N MET A 89 -27.95 12.50 17.66
CA MET A 89 -28.53 12.62 16.32
C MET A 89 -27.92 11.60 15.33
N PHE A 90 -26.64 11.24 15.51
CA PHE A 90 -25.94 10.32 14.60
C PHE A 90 -26.37 8.85 14.77
N ILE A 91 -26.52 8.37 16.02
CA ILE A 91 -26.83 6.99 16.36
C ILE A 91 -28.24 6.85 16.96
N THR A 92 -28.53 7.49 18.09
CA THR A 92 -29.77 7.22 18.85
C THR A 92 -31.02 7.61 18.06
N SER A 93 -31.04 8.82 17.49
CA SER A 93 -32.07 9.31 16.58
C SER A 93 -32.27 8.34 15.40
N ARG A 94 -31.16 7.92 14.79
CA ARG A 94 -31.16 6.98 13.68
C ARG A 94 -31.80 5.63 14.00
N LEU A 95 -31.49 5.05 15.17
CA LEU A 95 -31.94 3.70 15.52
C LEU A 95 -33.43 3.66 15.91
N ALA A 96 -33.98 4.80 16.34
CA ALA A 96 -35.26 4.83 17.02
C ALA A 96 -36.46 5.22 16.14
N SER A 97 -36.30 5.98 15.04
CA SER A 97 -37.48 6.55 14.34
C SER A 97 -37.38 6.83 12.84
N ASN A 98 -38.54 7.16 12.27
CA ASN A 98 -38.73 7.58 10.89
C ASN A 98 -38.20 9.01 10.64
N ALA A 99 -38.23 9.43 9.38
CA ALA A 99 -37.69 10.72 8.95
C ALA A 99 -38.43 11.96 9.49
N GLU A 100 -39.73 11.88 9.78
CA GLU A 100 -40.49 12.99 10.38
C GLU A 100 -40.09 13.22 11.84
N ASP A 101 -39.91 12.14 12.61
CA ASP A 101 -39.45 12.22 13.99
C ASP A 101 -38.04 12.81 14.07
N ASN A 102 -37.14 12.48 13.14
CA ASN A 102 -35.81 13.07 13.07
C ASN A 102 -35.86 14.61 12.93
N LEU A 103 -36.77 15.16 12.09
CA LEU A 103 -36.95 16.61 11.99
C LEU A 103 -37.43 17.22 13.31
N ARG A 104 -38.39 16.57 13.98
CA ARG A 104 -38.90 17.02 15.30
C ARG A 104 -37.80 17.00 16.36
N TRP A 105 -36.92 16.00 16.35
CA TRP A 105 -35.82 15.94 17.30
C TRP A 105 -34.70 16.93 16.99
N MET A 106 -34.45 17.25 15.72
CA MET A 106 -33.58 18.38 15.36
C MET A 106 -34.10 19.69 15.92
N GLU A 107 -35.43 19.92 15.89
CA GLU A 107 -36.05 21.09 16.52
C GLU A 107 -35.86 21.10 18.04
N LYS A 108 -36.03 19.95 18.71
CA LYS A 108 -35.76 19.84 20.15
C LYS A 108 -34.28 20.00 20.49
N ALA A 109 -33.37 19.50 19.66
CA ALA A 109 -31.94 19.68 19.82
C ALA A 109 -31.51 21.13 19.58
N GLN A 110 -32.21 21.85 18.70
CA GLN A 110 -32.06 23.29 18.53
C GLN A 110 -32.50 24.02 19.81
N HIS A 111 -33.63 23.64 20.41
CA HIS A 111 -34.07 24.23 21.68
C HIS A 111 -33.02 24.09 22.79
N LEU A 112 -32.30 22.96 22.87
CA LEU A 112 -31.17 22.83 23.80
C LEU A 112 -30.04 23.84 23.51
N SER A 113 -29.81 24.15 22.24
CA SER A 113 -28.84 25.15 21.79
C SER A 113 -29.29 26.56 22.17
N ASP A 114 -30.58 26.87 22.00
CA ASP A 114 -31.18 28.13 22.42
C ASP A 114 -31.04 28.33 23.94
N VAL A 115 -31.31 27.27 24.73
CA VAL A 115 -31.14 27.28 26.19
C VAL A 115 -29.68 27.52 26.61
N ALA A 116 -28.71 26.94 25.89
CA ALA A 116 -27.31 27.19 26.14
C ALA A 116 -26.95 28.65 25.83
N GLY A 117 -27.39 29.18 24.69
CA GLY A 117 -27.15 30.57 24.27
C GLY A 117 -27.82 31.62 25.17
N GLU A 118 -28.99 31.32 25.75
CA GLU A 118 -29.64 32.15 26.77
C GLU A 118 -28.78 32.29 28.03
N LEU A 119 -28.09 31.22 28.43
CA LEU A 119 -27.26 31.18 29.63
C LEU A 119 -25.85 31.70 29.37
N ASP A 120 -25.31 31.47 28.18
CA ASP A 120 -24.00 31.90 27.74
C ASP A 120 -24.04 32.37 26.28
N PRO A 121 -24.36 33.66 26.04
CA PRO A 121 -24.42 34.21 24.69
C PRO A 121 -23.02 34.47 24.09
N THR A 122 -21.93 34.15 24.82
CA THR A 122 -20.56 34.44 24.38
C THR A 122 -19.93 33.32 23.57
N ARG A 123 -20.57 32.13 23.54
CA ARG A 123 -20.01 30.92 22.92
C ARG A 123 -21.07 30.17 22.10
N PRO A 124 -20.75 29.70 20.89
CA PRO A 124 -21.67 28.90 20.10
C PRO A 124 -21.84 27.50 20.71
N SER A 125 -22.93 26.84 20.33
CA SER A 125 -23.23 25.47 20.73
C SER A 125 -23.61 24.60 19.53
N PHE A 126 -23.41 23.28 19.65
CA PHE A 126 -23.77 22.32 18.61
C PHE A 126 -24.01 20.91 19.16
N GLN A 127 -24.55 20.05 18.30
CA GLN A 127 -24.70 18.61 18.54
C GLN A 127 -23.59 17.86 17.82
N ASP A 128 -22.75 17.13 18.56
CA ASP A 128 -21.63 16.36 18.00
C ASP A 128 -22.17 15.20 17.15
N GLY A 129 -21.87 15.22 15.85
CA GLY A 129 -22.45 14.30 14.87
C GLY A 129 -23.90 14.61 14.46
N GLY A 130 -24.43 15.79 14.80
CA GLY A 130 -25.80 16.21 14.45
C GLY A 130 -25.94 17.09 13.21
N GLY A 131 -24.84 17.37 12.51
CA GLY A 131 -24.76 18.34 11.43
C GLY A 131 -25.16 19.74 11.89
N ASP A 132 -25.91 20.47 11.05
CA ASP A 132 -26.45 21.80 11.34
C ASP A 132 -27.92 21.78 11.80
N LEU A 133 -28.43 20.62 12.23
CA LEU A 133 -29.84 20.43 12.62
C LEU A 133 -30.83 20.88 11.53
N ASN A 134 -30.48 20.57 10.28
CA ASN A 134 -31.21 20.99 9.08
C ASN A 134 -31.34 22.52 9.02
N ARG A 135 -30.18 23.19 9.07
CA ARG A 135 -29.96 24.64 8.99
C ARG A 135 -30.44 25.47 10.19
N ARG A 136 -30.74 24.83 11.32
CA ARG A 136 -31.16 25.51 12.55
C ARG A 136 -29.96 25.90 13.42
N GLY A 137 -28.98 25.02 13.54
CA GLY A 137 -27.80 25.22 14.38
C GLY A 137 -26.84 26.25 13.79
N GLU A 138 -26.00 26.82 14.65
CA GLU A 138 -24.98 27.82 14.24
C GLU A 138 -23.73 27.17 13.65
N VAL A 139 -23.44 25.92 14.01
CA VAL A 139 -22.27 25.14 13.59
C VAL A 139 -22.74 23.82 13.01
N ASN A 140 -22.13 23.40 11.90
CA ASN A 140 -22.36 22.07 11.32
C ASN A 140 -21.30 21.13 11.89
N CYS A 141 -21.66 20.22 12.80
CA CYS A 141 -20.73 19.22 13.33
C CYS A 141 -21.03 17.81 12.82
N GLN A 142 -20.07 17.19 12.13
CA GLN A 142 -20.25 15.90 11.46
C GLN A 142 -19.30 14.84 12.02
N HIS A 143 -19.77 13.59 12.02
CA HIS A 143 -18.96 12.42 12.33
C HIS A 143 -18.77 11.57 11.06
N TYR A 144 -17.56 11.06 10.87
CA TYR A 144 -17.18 10.15 9.79
C TYR A 144 -17.53 10.66 8.38
N SER A 145 -17.40 11.98 8.17
CA SER A 145 -17.49 12.65 6.86
C SER A 145 -16.13 12.81 6.18
N TRP A 146 -15.24 11.84 6.44
CA TRP A 146 -13.94 11.73 5.78
C TRP A 146 -14.13 11.37 4.30
N PRO A 147 -13.23 11.79 3.38
CA PRO A 147 -13.26 11.32 1.99
C PRO A 147 -13.35 9.78 1.89
N SER A 148 -13.85 9.27 0.77
CA SER A 148 -13.79 7.82 0.50
C SER A 148 -12.43 7.49 -0.11
N GLY A 149 -11.80 6.39 0.28
CA GLY A 149 -10.48 6.02 -0.24
C GLY A 149 -10.42 5.93 -1.78
N GLY A 150 -11.43 5.35 -2.42
CA GLY A 150 -11.47 5.13 -3.88
C GLY A 150 -11.46 6.40 -4.74
N SER A 151 -11.65 7.57 -4.14
CA SER A 151 -11.72 8.88 -4.79
C SER A 151 -10.65 9.86 -4.30
N VAL A 152 -9.74 9.40 -3.43
CA VAL A 152 -8.55 10.15 -3.00
C VAL A 152 -7.54 10.20 -4.15
N PRO A 153 -6.86 11.34 -4.39
CA PRO A 153 -6.91 12.57 -3.58
C PRO A 153 -8.09 13.50 -3.88
N THR A 154 -8.74 13.36 -5.02
CA THR A 154 -9.65 14.36 -5.59
C THR A 154 -10.80 14.76 -4.65
N GLU A 155 -11.50 13.79 -4.07
CA GLU A 155 -12.64 14.07 -3.19
C GLU A 155 -12.23 14.75 -1.87
N SER A 156 -10.97 14.61 -1.45
CA SER A 156 -10.46 15.31 -0.26
C SER A 156 -10.51 16.83 -0.43
N TYR A 157 -10.47 17.33 -1.67
CA TYR A 157 -10.53 18.76 -2.01
C TYR A 157 -11.90 19.21 -2.55
N ALA A 158 -12.90 18.32 -2.59
CA ALA A 158 -14.18 18.56 -3.25
C ALA A 158 -15.38 18.10 -2.38
N TYR A 159 -15.52 18.73 -1.21
CA TYR A 159 -16.64 18.52 -0.30
C TYR A 159 -17.96 18.91 -0.97
N ARG A 160 -18.92 18.00 -0.94
CA ARG A 160 -20.23 18.18 -1.54
C ARG A 160 -21.11 19.11 -0.70
N LEU A 161 -21.39 20.30 -1.23
CA LEU A 161 -22.28 21.26 -0.58
C LEU A 161 -23.76 20.91 -0.76
N ARG A 162 -24.58 21.33 0.21
CA ARG A 162 -26.04 21.19 0.20
C ARG A 162 -26.75 22.48 -0.19
N GLU A 163 -27.52 22.45 -1.28
CA GLU A 163 -28.24 23.62 -1.79
C GLU A 163 -29.50 23.98 -0.99
N GLY A 164 -30.28 22.99 -0.52
CA GLY A 164 -31.55 23.16 0.20
C GLY A 164 -31.59 22.57 1.61
N PRO A 165 -32.65 22.80 2.42
CA PRO A 165 -32.88 21.98 3.60
C PRO A 165 -33.08 20.52 3.16
N TRP A 166 -32.68 19.58 4.00
CA TRP A 166 -32.94 18.16 3.74
C TRP A 166 -34.46 17.88 3.80
N VAL A 167 -34.95 17.13 2.81
CA VAL A 167 -36.35 16.73 2.67
C VAL A 167 -36.45 15.20 2.83
N PRO A 168 -37.22 14.70 3.81
CA PRO A 168 -37.51 13.27 3.96
C PRO A 168 -38.09 12.61 2.71
N THR A 169 -37.50 11.50 2.24
CA THR A 169 -38.00 10.73 1.08
C THR A 169 -38.70 9.41 1.47
N GLY A 170 -38.97 9.18 2.76
CA GLY A 170 -39.73 8.03 3.26
C GLY A 170 -38.96 6.73 3.42
N THR A 171 -37.78 6.58 2.81
CA THR A 171 -36.81 5.53 3.11
C THR A 171 -35.54 6.14 3.69
N TRP A 172 -35.06 5.60 4.80
CA TRP A 172 -33.90 6.13 5.51
C TRP A 172 -32.61 5.54 4.90
N ASP A 173 -31.78 6.41 4.35
CA ASP A 173 -30.45 6.15 3.81
C ASP A 173 -29.42 6.80 4.75
N ARG A 174 -28.23 6.21 4.92
CA ARG A 174 -27.05 6.85 5.54
C ARG A 174 -26.55 8.04 4.69
N SER A 175 -27.42 8.80 4.03
CA SER A 175 -27.00 9.75 3.01
C SER A 175 -26.27 10.92 3.68
N ALA A 176 -25.07 11.21 3.18
CA ALA A 176 -24.31 12.40 3.55
C ALA A 176 -25.13 13.69 3.40
N GLU A 177 -26.20 13.67 2.59
CA GLU A 177 -27.06 14.82 2.29
C GLU A 177 -27.77 15.43 3.52
N GLN A 178 -28.18 14.62 4.51
CA GLN A 178 -28.84 15.16 5.71
C GLN A 178 -27.92 16.10 6.49
N TYR A 179 -26.63 15.76 6.56
CA TYR A 179 -25.63 16.50 7.33
C TYR A 179 -24.73 17.39 6.48
N ALA A 180 -24.81 17.27 5.14
CA ALA A 180 -23.97 18.00 4.20
C ALA A 180 -23.93 19.50 4.48
N TRP A 181 -22.71 20.03 4.44
CA TRP A 181 -22.40 21.42 4.71
C TRP A 181 -23.00 22.35 3.66
N ASP A 182 -23.47 23.53 4.07
CA ASP A 182 -24.04 24.54 3.18
C ASP A 182 -23.02 25.63 2.78
N GLY A 183 -21.78 25.52 3.24
CA GLY A 183 -20.70 26.48 2.97
C GLY A 183 -20.82 27.81 3.72
N LYS A 184 -21.81 27.96 4.62
CA LYS A 184 -22.09 29.25 5.29
C LYS A 184 -21.72 29.24 6.76
N ARG A 185 -22.01 28.15 7.46
CA ARG A 185 -21.71 27.98 8.89
C ARG A 185 -20.32 27.37 9.07
N PRO A 186 -19.65 27.54 10.23
CA PRO A 186 -18.46 26.76 10.54
C PRO A 186 -18.74 25.25 10.42
N LEU A 187 -17.84 24.51 9.77
CA LEU A 187 -17.89 23.06 9.67
C LEU A 187 -16.86 22.46 10.63
N VAL A 188 -17.32 21.59 11.52
CA VAL A 188 -16.48 20.82 12.44
C VAL A 188 -16.62 19.35 12.07
N GLN A 189 -15.49 18.71 11.75
CA GLN A 189 -15.37 17.26 11.67
C GLN A 189 -15.09 16.75 13.09
N GLY A 190 -16.16 16.48 13.84
CA GLY A 190 -16.11 16.25 15.29
C GLY A 190 -15.53 14.91 15.72
N GLU A 191 -15.60 13.91 14.84
CA GLU A 191 -14.93 12.61 14.94
C GLU A 191 -14.67 12.09 13.52
N VAL A 192 -13.41 11.90 13.14
CA VAL A 192 -13.02 11.39 11.83
C VAL A 192 -11.82 10.47 11.90
N PHE A 193 -11.55 9.73 10.83
CA PHE A 193 -10.34 8.94 10.64
C PHE A 193 -9.98 8.04 11.83
N TYR A 194 -10.80 7.03 12.08
CA TYR A 194 -10.47 6.00 13.06
C TYR A 194 -9.67 4.88 12.40
N TYR A 195 -8.43 4.71 12.84
CA TYR A 195 -7.55 3.67 12.36
C TYR A 195 -6.98 2.86 13.53
N SER A 196 -7.09 1.53 13.45
CA SER A 196 -6.65 0.60 14.51
C SER A 196 -5.51 -0.33 14.07
N GLY A 197 -4.94 -0.14 12.88
CA GLY A 197 -3.85 -0.99 12.39
C GLY A 197 -4.20 -2.08 11.40
N ASN A 198 -5.37 -2.04 10.76
CA ASN A 198 -5.72 -3.08 9.79
C ASN A 198 -4.84 -2.94 8.53
N VAL A 199 -4.17 -4.03 8.15
CA VAL A 199 -3.26 -4.10 7.01
C VAL A 199 -4.01 -4.03 5.69
N GLY A 200 -5.02 -4.88 5.49
CA GLY A 200 -5.76 -4.98 4.22
C GLY A 200 -6.51 -3.69 3.86
N ASP A 201 -7.03 -2.99 4.87
CA ASP A 201 -7.76 -1.72 4.69
C ASP A 201 -6.88 -0.61 4.07
N MET A 202 -5.55 -0.72 4.16
CA MET A 202 -4.60 0.29 3.68
C MET A 202 -3.92 -0.08 2.36
N ALA A 203 -4.14 -1.30 1.84
CA ALA A 203 -3.45 -1.77 0.63
C ALA A 203 -3.71 -0.90 -0.61
N TRP A 204 -4.89 -0.27 -0.71
CA TRP A 204 -5.26 0.58 -1.84
C TRP A 204 -4.45 1.90 -1.93
N ILE A 205 -3.84 2.34 -0.82
CA ILE A 205 -3.00 3.54 -0.77
C ILE A 205 -1.52 3.23 -0.46
N GLY A 206 -1.26 2.16 0.28
CA GLY A 206 0.09 1.72 0.65
C GLY A 206 0.69 0.67 -0.28
N GLY A 207 -0.08 0.12 -1.22
CA GLY A 207 0.40 -0.89 -2.15
C GLY A 207 0.74 -2.22 -1.48
N PRO A 208 1.53 -3.07 -2.15
CA PRO A 208 1.94 -4.37 -1.62
C PRO A 208 2.66 -4.31 -0.27
N ASP A 209 3.35 -3.21 0.03
CA ASP A 209 4.19 -3.04 1.22
C ASP A 209 3.41 -3.17 2.53
N VAL A 210 2.10 -2.87 2.54
CA VAL A 210 1.30 -3.00 3.76
C VAL A 210 1.31 -4.43 4.31
N TYR A 211 1.44 -5.44 3.42
CA TYR A 211 1.47 -6.86 3.81
C TYR A 211 2.79 -7.27 4.49
N ARG A 212 3.77 -6.37 4.57
CA ARG A 212 4.99 -6.57 5.37
C ARG A 212 4.79 -6.31 6.86
N GLY A 213 3.66 -5.73 7.27
CA GLY A 213 3.29 -5.55 8.69
C GLY A 213 2.53 -4.26 8.98
N LYS A 214 2.01 -4.14 10.20
CA LYS A 214 1.18 -3.00 10.63
C LYS A 214 1.90 -1.66 10.50
N ARG A 215 3.22 -1.63 10.67
CA ARG A 215 4.02 -0.41 10.50
C ARG A 215 3.84 0.20 9.10
N PHE A 216 3.94 -0.62 8.06
CA PHE A 216 3.77 -0.17 6.66
C PHE A 216 2.33 0.28 6.40
N ALA A 217 1.35 -0.46 6.93
CA ALA A 217 -0.05 -0.05 6.88
C ALA A 217 -0.31 1.28 7.62
N THR A 218 0.41 1.54 8.72
CA THR A 218 0.29 2.79 9.48
C THR A 218 0.87 3.97 8.72
N GLN A 219 1.98 3.80 8.00
CA GLN A 219 2.53 4.83 7.11
C GLN A 219 1.55 5.15 5.97
N ALA A 220 0.94 4.13 5.39
CA ALA A 220 -0.11 4.28 4.37
C ALA A 220 -1.35 5.00 4.93
N ALA A 221 -1.78 4.65 6.15
CA ALA A 221 -2.83 5.35 6.87
C ALA A 221 -2.45 6.82 7.15
N ALA A 222 -1.20 7.11 7.51
CA ALA A 222 -0.73 8.47 7.74
C ALA A 222 -0.76 9.30 6.45
N ARG A 223 -0.36 8.72 5.31
CA ARG A 223 -0.52 9.36 3.99
C ARG A 223 -1.99 9.70 3.72
N TYR A 224 -2.91 8.77 4.00
CA TYR A 224 -4.33 9.01 3.81
C TYR A 224 -4.86 10.11 4.75
N ALA A 225 -4.49 10.04 6.03
CA ALA A 225 -4.85 11.04 7.04
C ALA A 225 -4.39 12.43 6.59
N ARG A 226 -3.13 12.54 6.16
CA ARG A 226 -2.52 13.77 5.67
C ARG A 226 -3.31 14.38 4.52
N ILE A 227 -3.60 13.62 3.46
CA ILE A 227 -4.37 14.10 2.30
C ILE A 227 -5.76 14.59 2.73
N GLY A 228 -6.43 13.87 3.63
CA GLY A 228 -7.75 14.27 4.11
C GLY A 228 -7.73 15.54 4.98
N VAL A 229 -6.73 15.71 5.85
CA VAL A 229 -6.55 16.93 6.65
C VAL A 229 -6.22 18.14 5.76
N GLU A 230 -5.27 17.98 4.84
CA GLU A 230 -4.89 19.03 3.89
C GLU A 230 -6.10 19.46 3.05
N GLY A 231 -6.85 18.49 2.52
CA GLY A 231 -8.09 18.74 1.78
C GLY A 231 -9.17 19.43 2.61
N ALA A 232 -9.37 19.04 3.87
CA ALA A 232 -10.29 19.71 4.78
C ALA A 232 -9.87 21.17 5.06
N ARG A 233 -8.59 21.42 5.33
CA ARG A 233 -8.04 22.79 5.50
C ARG A 233 -8.20 23.61 4.22
N TRP A 234 -7.93 23.00 3.06
CA TRP A 234 -8.06 23.66 1.75
C TRP A 234 -9.45 24.24 1.54
N GLN A 235 -10.47 23.54 2.03
CA GLN A 235 -11.88 23.89 1.89
C GLN A 235 -12.43 24.78 3.00
N GLY A 236 -11.60 25.10 4.00
CA GLY A 236 -12.00 25.97 5.12
C GLY A 236 -12.82 25.26 6.20
N VAL A 237 -12.66 23.93 6.35
CA VAL A 237 -13.16 23.21 7.53
C VAL A 237 -12.58 23.86 8.79
N THR A 238 -13.44 24.23 9.73
CA THR A 238 -13.08 25.05 10.89
C THR A 238 -12.41 24.24 12.00
N GLY A 239 -12.79 22.98 12.17
CA GLY A 239 -12.20 22.08 13.16
C GLY A 239 -12.16 20.64 12.67
N ILE A 240 -11.05 19.95 12.91
CA ILE A 240 -10.81 18.57 12.48
C ILE A 240 -10.36 17.79 13.72
N CYS A 241 -11.16 16.82 14.14
CA CYS A 241 -10.91 16.01 15.33
C CYS A 241 -10.74 14.53 14.90
N PRO A 242 -9.55 14.13 14.42
CA PRO A 242 -9.30 12.74 14.10
C PRO A 242 -9.16 11.91 15.39
N TRP A 243 -9.53 10.63 15.33
CA TRP A 243 -9.31 9.71 16.46
C TRP A 243 -7.84 9.44 16.73
N VAL A 244 -7.01 9.50 15.68
CA VAL A 244 -5.56 9.29 15.75
C VAL A 244 -4.84 10.36 14.93
N ILE A 245 -3.77 10.92 15.50
CA ILE A 245 -2.79 11.70 14.74
C ILE A 245 -1.59 10.79 14.54
N LEU A 246 -1.36 10.39 13.30
CA LEU A 246 -0.23 9.54 12.94
C LEU A 246 1.01 10.42 12.70
N PRO A 247 2.23 10.00 13.09
CA PRO A 247 3.42 10.84 13.03
C PRO A 247 3.65 11.51 11.67
N GLU A 248 3.57 10.74 10.58
CA GLU A 248 3.79 11.25 9.21
C GLU A 248 2.65 12.14 8.70
N ALA A 249 1.51 12.16 9.39
CA ALA A 249 0.40 13.07 9.12
C ALA A 249 0.44 14.33 9.99
N ALA A 250 1.25 14.37 11.04
CA ALA A 250 1.26 15.48 12.01
C ALA A 250 1.60 16.83 11.37
N VAL A 251 2.46 16.84 10.34
CA VAL A 251 2.82 18.04 9.57
C VAL A 251 1.60 18.76 8.97
N SER A 252 0.52 18.01 8.66
CA SER A 252 -0.73 18.60 8.15
C SER A 252 -1.49 19.43 9.19
N PHE A 253 -1.12 19.35 10.47
CA PHE A 253 -1.68 20.14 11.57
C PHE A 253 -0.85 21.38 11.93
N GLU A 254 0.29 21.61 11.30
CA GLU A 254 1.11 22.80 11.57
C GLU A 254 0.29 24.09 11.37
N PRO A 255 0.35 25.05 12.32
CA PRO A 255 -0.53 26.21 12.33
C PRO A 255 -0.22 27.20 11.22
N ARG A 256 1.04 27.25 10.78
CA ARG A 256 1.50 28.01 9.62
C ARG A 256 2.09 26.99 8.67
N ALA A 257 1.48 26.82 7.51
CA ALA A 257 1.83 25.73 6.61
C ALA A 257 1.64 26.17 5.15
N VAL A 258 2.30 25.46 4.24
CA VAL A 258 2.04 25.55 2.81
C VAL A 258 1.82 24.15 2.27
N PHE A 259 0.73 23.95 1.51
CA PHE A 259 0.45 22.65 0.90
C PHE A 259 0.29 22.79 -0.62
N VAL A 260 0.66 21.74 -1.33
CA VAL A 260 0.47 21.59 -2.78
C VAL A 260 -0.83 20.83 -3.01
N ARG A 261 -1.65 21.31 -3.96
CA ARG A 261 -2.93 20.67 -4.28
C ARG A 261 -2.75 19.40 -5.12
N GLU A 262 -1.94 19.49 -6.18
CA GLU A 262 -1.80 18.42 -7.17
C GLU A 262 -0.89 17.30 -6.68
N HIS A 263 -1.35 16.05 -6.83
CA HIS A 263 -0.62 14.86 -6.35
C HIS A 263 0.18 14.11 -7.43
N ASN A 264 0.02 14.48 -8.71
CA ASN A 264 0.82 13.88 -9.79
C ASN A 264 2.29 14.24 -9.62
N SER A 265 3.23 13.31 -9.79
CA SER A 265 4.66 13.54 -9.54
C SER A 265 5.50 13.73 -10.79
N CYS A 266 5.03 13.24 -11.95
CA CYS A 266 5.85 13.18 -13.17
C CYS A 266 5.51 14.24 -14.21
N PHE A 267 6.55 14.70 -14.91
CA PHE A 267 6.50 15.73 -15.94
C PHE A 267 7.37 15.37 -17.13
N ARG A 268 7.05 15.94 -18.29
CA ARG A 268 7.86 15.78 -19.50
C ARG A 268 9.10 16.66 -19.40
N ALA A 269 10.22 16.17 -19.89
CA ALA A 269 11.42 16.96 -20.15
C ALA A 269 11.09 18.26 -20.92
N GLY A 270 11.70 19.37 -20.50
CA GLY A 270 11.47 20.69 -21.10
C GLY A 270 10.09 21.32 -20.84
N ALA A 271 9.20 20.64 -20.09
CA ALA A 271 7.89 21.18 -19.77
C ALA A 271 7.94 22.26 -18.67
N GLU A 272 6.83 22.95 -18.47
CA GLU A 272 6.63 23.85 -17.35
C GLU A 272 5.86 23.12 -16.23
N MET A 273 6.46 22.99 -15.06
CA MET A 273 5.78 22.51 -13.86
C MET A 273 4.89 23.61 -13.28
N LYS A 274 3.65 23.26 -12.93
CA LYS A 274 2.73 24.12 -12.18
C LYS A 274 2.24 23.40 -10.94
N ARG A 275 2.37 24.06 -9.78
CA ARG A 275 1.82 23.60 -8.50
C ARG A 275 0.96 24.68 -7.88
N THR A 276 -0.33 24.39 -7.72
CA THR A 276 -1.20 25.24 -6.93
C THR A 276 -0.85 25.03 -5.46
N ILE A 277 -0.45 26.11 -4.80
CA ILE A 277 -0.16 26.11 -3.37
C ILE A 277 -1.19 26.91 -2.61
N LYS A 278 -1.35 26.60 -1.33
CA LYS A 278 -2.10 27.45 -0.40
C LYS A 278 -1.29 27.63 0.87
N VAL A 279 -1.04 28.89 1.23
CA VAL A 279 -0.32 29.31 2.43
C VAL A 279 -1.33 29.61 3.53
N PHE A 280 -1.23 28.90 4.64
CA PHE A 280 -2.16 28.95 5.76
C PHE A 280 -1.54 29.73 6.93
N ASN A 281 -2.33 30.61 7.53
CA ASN A 281 -2.04 31.19 8.84
C ASN A 281 -3.23 30.92 9.77
N ASP A 282 -3.22 29.77 10.41
CA ASP A 282 -4.23 29.41 11.39
C ASP A 282 -3.78 29.74 12.84
N GLY A 283 -2.72 30.56 12.97
CA GLY A 283 -2.27 31.11 14.24
C GLY A 283 -3.04 32.38 14.64
N HIS A 284 -2.58 33.04 15.71
CA HIS A 284 -3.20 34.27 16.22
C HIS A 284 -2.47 35.56 15.83
N ARG A 285 -1.32 35.45 15.16
CA ARG A 285 -0.46 36.58 14.79
C ARG A 285 -0.40 36.72 13.29
N ASP A 286 -0.35 37.95 12.82
CA ASP A 286 -0.25 38.38 11.42
C ASP A 286 1.19 38.65 10.98
N ASP A 287 2.17 37.98 11.59
CA ASP A 287 3.56 38.08 11.14
C ASP A 287 3.67 37.71 9.64
N PRO A 288 4.47 38.43 8.84
CA PRO A 288 4.70 38.07 7.44
C PRO A 288 5.25 36.64 7.30
N LEU A 289 4.71 35.89 6.35
CA LEU A 289 5.12 34.51 6.07
C LEU A 289 5.94 34.49 4.78
N THR A 290 7.21 34.09 4.84
CA THR A 290 8.06 34.00 3.63
C THR A 290 8.20 32.55 3.21
N LEU A 291 7.64 32.20 2.05
CA LEU A 291 7.85 30.92 1.40
C LEU A 291 9.16 30.96 0.62
N ARG A 292 10.05 30.01 0.90
CA ARG A 292 11.17 29.65 0.03
C ARG A 292 10.90 28.26 -0.52
N TRP A 293 11.11 28.06 -1.81
CA TRP A 293 11.00 26.75 -2.43
C TRP A 293 12.21 26.47 -3.31
N ARG A 294 12.55 25.19 -3.42
CA ARG A 294 13.66 24.68 -4.21
C ARG A 294 13.22 23.41 -4.93
N LEU A 295 13.42 23.37 -6.23
CA LEU A 295 13.25 22.17 -7.04
C LEU A 295 14.63 21.54 -7.24
N ALA A 296 14.86 20.40 -6.59
CA ALA A 296 16.04 19.59 -6.79
C ALA A 296 15.72 18.45 -7.76
N LEU A 297 16.53 18.23 -8.80
CA LEU A 297 16.38 17.15 -9.78
C LEU A 297 17.76 16.52 -10.05
N GLY A 298 17.85 15.19 -10.01
CA GLY A 298 19.12 14.48 -10.24
C GLY A 298 20.21 14.82 -9.21
N GLY A 299 19.83 15.31 -8.04
CA GLY A 299 20.75 15.79 -6.99
C GLY A 299 21.23 17.24 -7.16
N GLU A 300 20.78 17.96 -8.19
CA GLU A 300 21.14 19.36 -8.45
C GLU A 300 19.93 20.29 -8.32
N GLU A 301 20.17 21.57 -8.02
CA GLU A 301 19.10 22.57 -8.02
C GLU A 301 18.72 22.95 -9.45
N ALA A 302 17.48 22.66 -9.84
CA ALA A 302 16.93 23.00 -11.15
C ALA A 302 16.24 24.37 -11.15
N ALA A 303 15.57 24.73 -10.04
CA ALA A 303 14.92 26.03 -9.87
C ALA A 303 14.73 26.36 -8.38
N SER A 304 14.55 27.63 -8.05
CA SER A 304 14.20 28.08 -6.71
C SER A 304 13.41 29.39 -6.76
N GLY A 305 12.73 29.72 -5.67
CA GLY A 305 12.00 30.97 -5.56
C GLY A 305 11.68 31.36 -4.12
N GLU A 306 11.39 32.65 -3.93
CA GLU A 306 11.03 33.23 -2.64
C GLU A 306 9.84 34.19 -2.83
N LYS A 307 8.86 34.12 -1.93
CA LYS A 307 7.74 35.08 -1.87
C LYS A 307 7.23 35.25 -0.45
N THR A 308 7.00 36.50 -0.06
CA THR A 308 6.40 36.86 1.23
C THR A 308 4.91 37.13 1.08
N TYR A 309 4.12 36.58 2.01
CA TYR A 309 2.67 36.70 2.09
C TYR A 309 2.26 37.39 3.39
N GLN A 310 1.17 38.15 3.31
CA GLN A 310 0.55 38.81 4.47
C GLN A 310 -0.81 38.16 4.73
N VAL A 311 -0.78 36.97 5.33
CA VAL A 311 -1.99 36.17 5.58
C VAL A 311 -2.55 36.46 6.97
N PRO A 312 -3.77 37.01 7.12
CA PRO A 312 -4.34 37.27 8.45
C PRO A 312 -4.56 35.98 9.26
N PRO A 313 -4.62 36.08 10.61
CA PRO A 313 -5.02 34.98 11.49
C PRO A 313 -6.31 34.29 11.07
N GLY A 314 -6.29 32.95 11.03
CA GLY A 314 -7.40 32.10 10.58
C GLY A 314 -7.73 32.18 9.09
N ARG A 315 -6.81 32.70 8.27
CA ARG A 315 -6.98 32.84 6.81
C ARG A 315 -5.90 32.06 6.06
N ALA A 316 -6.10 31.94 4.76
CA ALA A 316 -5.16 31.31 3.86
C ALA A 316 -5.19 32.02 2.50
N GLU A 317 -4.08 32.01 1.79
CA GLU A 317 -3.90 32.63 0.48
C GLU A 317 -3.45 31.56 -0.53
N GLN A 318 -4.07 31.54 -1.71
CA GLN A 318 -3.73 30.59 -2.78
C GLN A 318 -2.79 31.26 -3.79
N ASP A 319 -1.81 30.51 -4.27
CA ASP A 319 -0.84 30.95 -5.27
C ASP A 319 -0.43 29.78 -6.18
N VAL A 320 0.45 30.02 -7.16
CA VAL A 320 0.97 28.98 -8.06
C VAL A 320 2.49 29.09 -8.16
N ILE A 321 3.19 27.99 -7.88
CA ILE A 321 4.60 27.83 -8.23
C ILE A 321 4.68 27.41 -9.69
N VAL A 322 5.52 28.12 -10.45
CA VAL A 322 5.81 27.83 -11.85
C VAL A 322 7.33 27.67 -11.99
N ALA A 323 7.77 26.54 -12.55
CA ALA A 323 9.18 26.27 -12.80
C ALA A 323 9.37 25.61 -14.16
N ALA A 324 10.32 26.09 -14.95
CA ALA A 324 10.74 25.42 -16.16
C ALA A 324 11.55 24.17 -15.78
N LEU A 325 11.22 23.04 -16.39
CA LEU A 325 11.95 21.80 -16.18
C LEU A 325 13.06 21.66 -17.21
N PRO A 326 14.20 21.04 -16.84
CA PRO A 326 15.29 20.83 -17.78
C PRO A 326 14.87 19.86 -18.89
N ASP A 327 15.49 20.01 -20.05
CA ASP A 327 15.54 18.92 -21.03
C ASP A 327 16.31 17.74 -20.42
N ALA A 328 15.85 16.52 -20.72
CA ALA A 328 16.45 15.29 -20.21
C ALA A 328 16.26 14.15 -21.22
N ASP A 329 17.32 13.39 -21.44
CA ASP A 329 17.34 12.17 -22.26
C ASP A 329 17.12 10.90 -21.43
N ARG A 330 17.10 11.04 -20.10
CA ARG A 330 16.85 9.99 -19.12
C ARG A 330 15.97 10.51 -18.00
N ARG A 331 15.42 9.59 -17.20
CA ARG A 331 14.67 9.93 -15.98
C ARG A 331 15.54 10.76 -15.03
N LEU A 332 14.98 11.86 -14.52
CA LEU A 332 15.53 12.62 -13.40
C LEU A 332 14.53 12.59 -12.25
N ASP A 333 14.93 12.01 -11.12
CA ASP A 333 14.16 12.03 -9.88
C ASP A 333 14.61 13.17 -8.97
N GLY A 334 13.68 13.69 -8.16
CA GLY A 334 13.97 14.72 -7.19
C GLY A 334 12.71 15.18 -6.45
N GLU A 335 12.76 16.38 -5.89
CA GLU A 335 11.74 16.90 -4.99
C GLU A 335 11.56 18.42 -5.15
N LEU A 336 10.33 18.88 -4.97
CA LEU A 336 10.03 20.29 -4.70
C LEU A 336 9.98 20.46 -3.18
N GLU A 337 11.04 21.02 -2.63
CA GLU A 337 11.20 21.38 -1.23
C GLU A 337 10.49 22.72 -0.96
N LEU A 338 9.72 22.79 0.12
CA LEU A 338 8.95 23.95 0.56
C LEU A 338 9.34 24.29 2.00
N ALA A 339 9.69 25.54 2.26
CA ALA A 339 9.98 26.02 3.61
C ALA A 339 9.30 27.37 3.85
N LEU A 340 8.56 27.48 4.95
CA LEU A 340 7.88 28.70 5.36
C LEU A 340 8.61 29.33 6.55
N TYR A 341 8.94 30.62 6.44
CA TYR A 341 9.71 31.34 7.44
C TYR A 341 8.91 32.46 8.09
N VAL A 342 9.19 32.70 9.37
CA VAL A 342 8.76 33.89 10.13
C VAL A 342 9.96 34.49 10.81
N ALA A 343 10.28 35.75 10.50
CA ALA A 343 11.48 36.41 11.00
C ALA A 343 12.76 35.55 10.84
N ASP A 344 12.92 34.93 9.66
CA ASP A 344 14.00 34.03 9.27
C ASP A 344 14.10 32.69 10.04
N GLU A 345 13.13 32.37 10.90
CA GLU A 345 12.99 31.04 11.52
C GLU A 345 12.05 30.18 10.67
N ALA A 346 12.47 28.97 10.31
CA ALA A 346 11.62 28.00 9.61
C ALA A 346 10.52 27.52 10.56
N VAL A 347 9.26 27.73 10.18
CA VAL A 347 8.08 27.31 10.95
C VAL A 347 7.34 26.14 10.32
N PHE A 348 7.70 25.78 9.09
CA PHE A 348 7.15 24.65 8.35
C PHE A 348 8.11 24.24 7.25
N GLU A 349 8.27 22.94 7.06
CA GLU A 349 9.04 22.34 5.98
C GLU A 349 8.30 21.12 5.45
N ASP A 350 8.34 20.94 4.13
CA ASP A 350 7.75 19.80 3.44
C ASP A 350 8.44 19.58 2.09
N ALA A 351 8.29 18.38 1.54
CA ALA A 351 8.83 18.06 0.22
C ALA A 351 7.83 17.19 -0.55
N VAL A 352 7.65 17.48 -1.84
CA VAL A 352 6.83 16.66 -2.72
C VAL A 352 7.67 16.08 -3.85
N PRO A 353 7.51 14.78 -4.19
CA PRO A 353 8.30 14.15 -5.23
C PRO A 353 8.03 14.77 -6.60
N VAL A 354 9.09 14.97 -7.38
CA VAL A 354 9.04 15.43 -8.76
C VAL A 354 9.93 14.54 -9.61
N CYS A 355 9.37 14.06 -10.72
CA CYS A 355 10.06 13.23 -11.69
C CYS A 355 9.99 13.90 -13.06
N VAL A 356 11.08 13.85 -13.82
CA VAL A 356 11.14 14.29 -15.22
C VAL A 356 11.41 13.07 -16.09
N LEU A 357 10.47 12.74 -16.98
CA LEU A 357 10.61 11.68 -17.97
C LEU A 357 11.02 12.26 -19.33
N PRO A 358 11.89 11.57 -20.08
CA PRO A 358 12.26 11.99 -21.43
C PRO A 358 11.03 11.98 -22.34
N ALA A 359 10.98 12.88 -23.32
CA ALA A 359 9.86 12.98 -24.26
C ALA A 359 9.70 11.73 -25.16
N GLY A 360 10.73 10.87 -25.23
CA GLY A 360 10.77 9.69 -26.10
C GLY A 360 11.00 10.06 -27.57
N GLY A 361 11.16 9.03 -28.41
CA GLY A 361 11.24 9.12 -29.85
C GLY A 361 10.50 7.94 -30.49
N ALA A 362 10.52 7.84 -31.81
CA ALA A 362 9.97 6.66 -32.50
C ALA A 362 10.61 5.37 -31.95
N VAL A 363 9.80 4.31 -31.86
CA VAL A 363 10.24 2.99 -31.44
C VAL A 363 11.16 2.43 -32.52
N GLU A 364 12.40 2.10 -32.13
CA GLU A 364 13.37 1.54 -33.06
C GLU A 364 12.90 0.18 -33.60
N GLY A 365 12.95 0.01 -34.93
CA GLY A 365 12.69 -1.27 -35.59
C GLY A 365 11.23 -1.66 -35.72
N LEU A 366 10.29 -0.74 -35.51
CA LEU A 366 8.86 -0.96 -35.76
C LEU A 366 8.40 -0.11 -36.96
N GLU A 367 8.15 -0.75 -38.10
CA GLU A 367 7.83 -0.09 -39.36
C GLU A 367 6.31 0.13 -39.56
N ALA A 368 5.94 0.94 -40.56
CA ALA A 368 4.55 1.32 -40.81
C ALA A 368 3.63 0.12 -41.07
N GLU A 369 4.12 -0.89 -41.78
CA GLU A 369 3.38 -2.09 -42.16
C GLU A 369 3.17 -3.05 -40.97
N GLU A 370 4.04 -2.97 -39.96
CA GLU A 370 4.03 -3.84 -38.78
C GLU A 370 3.10 -3.29 -37.69
N LEU A 371 3.05 -1.96 -37.53
CA LEU A 371 2.20 -1.27 -36.56
C LEU A 371 0.88 -0.79 -37.16
N CYS A 372 -0.21 -1.48 -36.84
CA CYS A 372 -1.56 -1.05 -37.19
C CYS A 372 -2.28 -0.39 -36.02
N VAL A 373 -3.12 0.60 -36.31
CA VAL A 373 -3.88 1.33 -35.30
C VAL A 373 -5.36 1.40 -35.66
N VAL A 374 -6.22 0.88 -34.77
CA VAL A 374 -7.67 1.08 -34.81
C VAL A 374 -8.03 2.05 -33.69
N ASP A 375 -8.15 3.33 -34.03
CA ASP A 375 -8.31 4.42 -33.06
C ASP A 375 -9.31 5.46 -33.59
N PRO A 376 -10.63 5.26 -33.39
CA PRO A 376 -11.65 6.16 -33.92
C PRO A 376 -11.67 7.53 -33.21
N GLU A 377 -11.14 7.64 -31.99
CA GLU A 377 -11.00 8.93 -31.30
C GLU A 377 -9.78 9.73 -31.77
N GLY A 378 -8.76 9.05 -32.31
CA GLY A 378 -7.58 9.67 -32.95
C GLY A 378 -6.48 10.10 -31.97
N SER A 379 -6.61 9.82 -30.66
CA SER A 379 -5.60 10.23 -29.67
C SER A 379 -4.29 9.45 -29.81
N VAL A 380 -4.36 8.16 -30.14
CA VAL A 380 -3.18 7.32 -30.41
C VAL A 380 -2.53 7.74 -31.71
N GLN A 381 -3.32 7.92 -32.79
CA GLN A 381 -2.80 8.33 -34.09
C GLN A 381 -2.09 9.69 -34.00
N GLY A 382 -2.71 10.69 -33.37
CA GLY A 382 -2.11 12.00 -33.19
C GLY A 382 -0.84 11.98 -32.32
N TRP A 383 -0.79 11.09 -31.32
CA TRP A 383 0.41 10.88 -30.51
C TRP A 383 1.56 10.24 -31.29
N LEU A 384 1.28 9.21 -32.10
CA LEU A 384 2.28 8.57 -32.97
C LEU A 384 2.83 9.54 -34.02
N GLU A 385 1.96 10.37 -34.62
CA GLU A 385 2.36 11.43 -35.54
C GLU A 385 3.30 12.45 -34.87
N ALA A 386 2.98 12.86 -33.64
CA ALA A 386 3.82 13.79 -32.87
C ALA A 386 5.19 13.19 -32.50
N LEU A 387 5.23 11.87 -32.27
CA LEU A 387 6.46 11.11 -32.00
C LEU A 387 7.29 10.86 -33.26
N GLY A 388 6.69 11.00 -34.45
CA GLY A 388 7.29 10.60 -35.72
C GLY A 388 7.33 9.08 -35.92
N GLN A 389 6.49 8.32 -35.20
CA GLN A 389 6.39 6.87 -35.35
C GLN A 389 5.59 6.52 -36.61
N PRO A 390 6.16 5.78 -37.58
CA PRO A 390 5.39 5.26 -38.69
C PRO A 390 4.33 4.24 -38.23
N PHE A 391 3.12 4.31 -38.78
CA PHE A 391 2.02 3.37 -38.52
C PHE A 391 1.05 3.32 -39.70
N THR A 392 0.24 2.25 -39.75
CA THR A 392 -0.87 2.11 -40.70
C THR A 392 -2.22 2.25 -39.98
N PRO A 393 -3.04 3.26 -40.27
CA PRO A 393 -4.39 3.33 -39.73
C PRO A 393 -5.27 2.24 -40.35
N ALA A 394 -6.06 1.56 -39.51
CA ALA A 394 -7.01 0.53 -39.91
C ALA A 394 -8.42 0.91 -39.47
N ALA A 395 -9.41 0.68 -40.34
CA ALA A 395 -10.80 0.98 -40.04
C ALA A 395 -11.41 0.01 -39.02
N SER A 396 -10.96 -1.24 -38.99
CA SER A 396 -11.36 -2.26 -38.02
C SER A 396 -10.35 -3.40 -37.94
N VAL A 397 -10.44 -4.21 -36.89
CA VAL A 397 -9.59 -5.41 -36.71
C VAL A 397 -9.84 -6.47 -37.79
N ALA A 398 -11.00 -6.45 -38.44
CA ALA A 398 -11.31 -7.38 -39.52
C ALA A 398 -10.62 -7.05 -40.86
N ALA A 399 -10.02 -5.87 -40.97
CA ALA A 399 -9.46 -5.34 -42.21
C ALA A 399 -8.01 -4.86 -42.04
N LEU A 400 -7.17 -5.65 -41.36
CA LEU A 400 -5.75 -5.36 -41.19
C LEU A 400 -4.96 -5.66 -42.47
N PRO A 401 -3.94 -4.84 -42.81
CA PRO A 401 -3.04 -5.10 -43.93
C PRO A 401 -2.20 -6.37 -43.71
N GLU A 402 -1.75 -6.98 -44.81
CA GLU A 402 -0.74 -8.04 -44.77
C GLU A 402 0.57 -7.48 -44.20
N GLY A 403 1.14 -8.11 -43.18
CA GLY A 403 2.38 -7.66 -42.50
C GLY A 403 2.17 -7.09 -41.10
N CYS A 404 0.93 -6.83 -40.69
CA CYS A 404 0.62 -6.34 -39.36
C CYS A 404 0.99 -7.36 -38.27
N THR A 405 1.90 -6.99 -37.35
CA THR A 405 2.36 -7.83 -36.23
C THR A 405 2.10 -7.20 -34.87
N VAL A 406 1.92 -5.88 -34.83
CA VAL A 406 1.55 -5.11 -33.64
C VAL A 406 0.28 -4.32 -33.93
N LEU A 407 -0.75 -4.53 -33.13
CA LEU A 407 -2.04 -3.85 -33.26
C LEU A 407 -2.34 -3.03 -32.01
N VAL A 408 -2.59 -1.73 -32.17
CA VAL A 408 -3.13 -0.88 -31.11
C VAL A 408 -4.63 -0.70 -31.31
N ILE A 409 -5.39 -1.08 -30.29
CA ILE A 409 -6.82 -0.77 -30.17
C ILE A 409 -6.94 0.44 -29.25
N GLY A 410 -7.25 1.59 -29.85
CA GLY A 410 -7.44 2.86 -29.17
C GLY A 410 -8.66 2.86 -28.25
N ARG A 411 -8.87 3.98 -27.57
CA ARG A 411 -9.98 4.13 -26.64
C ARG A 411 -11.34 3.92 -27.32
N ASP A 412 -12.20 3.15 -26.66
CA ASP A 412 -13.58 2.91 -27.10
C ASP A 412 -13.69 2.40 -28.56
N ALA A 413 -12.63 1.76 -29.07
CA ALA A 413 -12.52 1.26 -30.43
C ALA A 413 -13.22 -0.10 -30.66
N LEU A 414 -13.80 -0.71 -29.62
CA LEU A 414 -14.56 -1.96 -29.70
C LEU A 414 -16.07 -1.70 -29.48
N PRO A 415 -16.80 -1.18 -30.48
CA PRO A 415 -18.21 -0.86 -30.34
C PRO A 415 -19.07 -2.13 -30.23
N GLU A 416 -20.23 -1.99 -29.57
CA GLU A 416 -21.10 -3.12 -29.20
C GLU A 416 -21.67 -3.87 -30.42
N ASP A 417 -21.94 -3.17 -31.51
CA ASP A 417 -22.55 -3.73 -32.73
C ASP A 417 -21.60 -4.58 -33.58
N GLU A 418 -20.28 -4.40 -33.45
CA GLU A 418 -19.26 -5.20 -34.14
C GLU A 418 -18.47 -6.13 -33.20
N ARG A 419 -18.84 -6.15 -31.92
CA ARG A 419 -18.05 -6.71 -30.83
C ARG A 419 -17.62 -8.15 -31.04
N ASP A 420 -18.57 -9.05 -31.31
CA ASP A 420 -18.27 -10.47 -31.50
C ASP A 420 -17.31 -10.69 -32.67
N GLY A 421 -17.51 -9.95 -33.76
CA GLY A 421 -16.64 -10.01 -34.94
C GLY A 421 -15.21 -9.56 -34.62
N MET A 422 -15.09 -8.42 -33.94
CA MET A 422 -13.78 -7.85 -33.58
C MET A 422 -13.05 -8.67 -32.52
N ALA A 423 -13.73 -9.17 -31.49
CA ALA A 423 -13.14 -10.05 -30.48
C ALA A 423 -12.62 -11.35 -31.11
N ASN A 424 -13.38 -11.95 -32.03
CA ASN A 424 -12.93 -13.14 -32.77
C ASN A 424 -11.74 -12.83 -33.70
N ALA A 425 -11.72 -11.66 -34.35
CA ALA A 425 -10.61 -11.24 -35.19
C ALA A 425 -9.33 -10.96 -34.38
N LEU A 426 -9.46 -10.29 -33.23
CA LEU A 426 -8.37 -10.09 -32.27
C LEU A 426 -7.81 -11.42 -31.79
N ARG A 427 -8.67 -12.37 -31.43
CA ARG A 427 -8.24 -13.71 -31.01
C ARG A 427 -7.43 -14.40 -32.09
N ARG A 428 -7.89 -14.40 -33.34
CA ARG A 428 -7.13 -14.97 -34.47
C ARG A 428 -5.81 -14.24 -34.72
N PHE A 429 -5.81 -12.92 -34.61
CA PHE A 429 -4.60 -12.11 -34.77
C PHE A 429 -3.54 -12.50 -33.74
N VAL A 430 -3.92 -12.60 -32.47
CA VAL A 430 -3.02 -12.99 -31.39
C VAL A 430 -2.63 -14.47 -31.45
N GLU A 431 -3.57 -15.37 -31.77
CA GLU A 431 -3.28 -16.80 -31.97
C GLU A 431 -2.29 -17.04 -33.12
N ALA A 432 -2.21 -16.14 -34.09
CA ALA A 432 -1.22 -16.16 -35.17
C ALA A 432 0.18 -15.67 -34.75
N GLY A 433 0.42 -15.40 -33.46
CA GLY A 433 1.72 -15.00 -32.93
C GLY A 433 1.89 -13.50 -32.72
N ASN A 434 0.90 -12.70 -33.09
CA ASN A 434 0.99 -11.23 -33.04
C ASN A 434 0.64 -10.65 -31.66
N THR A 435 0.93 -9.37 -31.47
CA THR A 435 0.67 -8.66 -30.20
C THR A 435 -0.40 -7.59 -30.36
N ALA A 436 -1.43 -7.64 -29.51
CA ALA A 436 -2.47 -6.62 -29.45
C ALA A 436 -2.34 -5.78 -28.16
N VAL A 437 -2.12 -4.48 -28.29
CA VAL A 437 -2.19 -3.50 -27.20
C VAL A 437 -3.61 -2.92 -27.18
N VAL A 438 -4.41 -3.33 -26.20
CA VAL A 438 -5.81 -2.91 -26.07
C VAL A 438 -5.93 -1.89 -24.95
N LEU A 439 -6.16 -0.63 -25.32
CA LEU A 439 -6.31 0.49 -24.39
C LEU A 439 -7.74 0.54 -23.84
N GLU A 440 -8.01 1.51 -22.96
CA GLU A 440 -9.26 1.61 -22.19
C GLU A 440 -10.54 1.48 -23.04
N GLN A 441 -11.54 0.73 -22.54
CA GLN A 441 -12.80 0.51 -23.26
C GLN A 441 -13.99 0.69 -22.32
N ARG A 442 -15.10 1.24 -22.80
CA ARG A 442 -16.40 1.23 -22.08
C ARG A 442 -16.91 -0.17 -21.75
N ARG A 443 -16.54 -1.16 -22.56
CA ARG A 443 -16.75 -2.60 -22.31
C ARG A 443 -15.42 -3.31 -22.52
N PRO A 444 -14.59 -3.52 -21.47
CA PRO A 444 -13.33 -4.25 -21.64
C PRO A 444 -13.56 -5.69 -22.15
N LEU A 445 -12.56 -6.29 -22.78
CA LEU A 445 -12.60 -7.71 -23.21
C LEU A 445 -12.59 -8.63 -21.99
N GLU A 446 -13.48 -9.62 -21.92
CA GLU A 446 -13.54 -10.55 -20.79
C GLU A 446 -14.06 -11.95 -21.18
N GLY A 447 -13.85 -12.93 -20.30
CA GLY A 447 -14.35 -14.29 -20.47
C GLY A 447 -13.90 -14.92 -21.79
N ASP A 448 -14.87 -15.48 -22.54
CA ASP A 448 -14.63 -16.22 -23.77
C ASP A 448 -14.20 -15.33 -24.97
N GLU A 449 -14.19 -14.01 -24.79
CA GLU A 449 -13.61 -13.07 -25.76
C GLU A 449 -12.07 -13.13 -25.76
N LEU A 450 -11.48 -13.68 -24.69
CA LEU A 450 -10.05 -13.87 -24.53
C LEU A 450 -9.68 -15.36 -24.57
N PRO A 451 -8.46 -15.70 -25.01
CA PRO A 451 -7.98 -17.08 -25.02
C PRO A 451 -7.69 -17.65 -23.62
N ALA A 452 -7.49 -16.78 -22.63
CA ALA A 452 -7.25 -17.17 -21.24
C ALA A 452 -8.54 -17.13 -20.43
N ALA A 453 -8.99 -18.30 -19.97
CA ALA A 453 -10.18 -18.41 -19.12
C ALA A 453 -9.98 -17.68 -17.78
N GLY A 454 -11.05 -17.05 -17.27
CA GLY A 454 -11.08 -16.47 -15.92
C GLY A 454 -10.66 -15.00 -15.83
N ILE A 455 -10.37 -14.33 -16.95
CA ILE A 455 -10.22 -12.87 -16.99
C ILE A 455 -11.62 -12.25 -16.99
N ALA A 456 -11.91 -11.42 -15.98
CA ALA A 456 -13.20 -10.77 -15.82
C ALA A 456 -13.03 -9.31 -15.41
N VAL A 457 -13.91 -8.44 -15.90
CA VAL A 457 -13.99 -7.07 -15.41
C VAL A 457 -14.48 -7.11 -13.96
N ALA A 458 -13.86 -6.33 -13.08
CA ALA A 458 -14.30 -6.28 -11.70
C ALA A 458 -15.69 -5.65 -11.64
N GLY A 459 -16.64 -6.36 -11.02
CA GLY A 459 -18.01 -5.88 -10.90
C GLY A 459 -18.08 -4.57 -10.11
N PRO A 460 -19.11 -3.72 -10.34
CA PRO A 460 -19.26 -2.42 -9.68
C PRO A 460 -19.61 -2.52 -8.19
N GLY A 461 -19.51 -3.71 -7.61
CA GLY A 461 -19.81 -3.96 -6.21
C GLY A 461 -18.94 -3.06 -5.34
N ARG A 462 -19.55 -2.44 -4.33
CA ARG A 462 -18.77 -1.72 -3.33
C ARG A 462 -17.93 -2.74 -2.59
N ASP A 463 -16.61 -2.55 -2.57
CA ASP A 463 -15.73 -3.33 -1.71
C ASP A 463 -16.29 -3.36 -0.28
N HIS A 464 -16.28 -4.54 0.33
CA HIS A 464 -16.70 -4.74 1.70
C HIS A 464 -15.61 -4.27 2.67
N ALA A 465 -15.32 -2.96 2.68
CA ALA A 465 -14.57 -2.37 3.77
C ALA A 465 -15.49 -2.22 5.00
N PRO A 466 -15.00 -2.48 6.23
CA PRO A 466 -15.80 -2.33 7.45
C PRO A 466 -16.30 -0.90 7.65
N ARG A 467 -15.59 0.10 7.10
CA ARG A 467 -15.96 1.52 7.14
C ARG A 467 -16.04 2.13 5.73
N PRO A 468 -17.01 3.04 5.47
CA PRO A 468 -17.13 3.72 4.18
C PRO A 468 -15.88 4.50 3.75
N GLU A 469 -15.17 5.14 4.68
CA GLU A 469 -13.96 5.93 4.41
C GLU A 469 -12.78 5.09 3.87
N PHE A 470 -12.74 3.78 4.14
CA PHE A 470 -11.71 2.86 3.62
C PHE A 470 -12.15 2.11 2.37
N ARG A 471 -13.35 2.42 1.83
CA ARG A 471 -13.78 1.84 0.55
C ARG A 471 -12.91 2.40 -0.56
N ALA A 472 -12.12 1.52 -1.16
CA ALA A 472 -11.35 1.78 -2.35
C ALA A 472 -12.24 1.71 -3.61
N ALA A 473 -11.62 1.85 -4.77
CA ALA A 473 -12.27 1.61 -6.04
C ALA A 473 -12.68 0.13 -6.16
N GLY A 474 -13.99 -0.14 -6.28
CA GLY A 474 -14.55 -1.47 -6.53
C GLY A 474 -14.68 -1.75 -8.03
N GLY A 475 -13.58 -1.61 -8.78
CA GLY A 475 -13.53 -1.90 -10.22
C GLY A 475 -13.91 -0.75 -11.17
N GLN A 476 -14.52 0.33 -10.71
CA GLN A 476 -15.03 1.38 -11.61
C GLN A 476 -14.01 2.44 -12.05
N SER A 477 -13.29 3.09 -11.14
CA SER A 477 -12.27 4.11 -11.44
C SER A 477 -11.45 4.39 -10.19
N GLY A 478 -10.19 4.76 -10.37
CA GLY A 478 -9.32 5.16 -9.25
C GLY A 478 -8.13 6.00 -9.68
N CYS A 479 -7.47 6.59 -8.69
CA CYS A 479 -6.32 7.47 -8.87
C CYS A 479 -4.99 6.79 -8.51
N ILE A 480 -5.03 5.74 -7.69
CA ILE A 480 -3.85 5.12 -7.09
C ILE A 480 -3.75 3.68 -7.56
N ALA A 481 -2.61 3.34 -8.14
CA ALA A 481 -2.26 2.00 -8.57
C ALA A 481 -0.78 1.70 -8.26
N PHE A 482 -0.37 0.44 -8.39
CA PHE A 482 0.96 -0.03 -8.01
C PHE A 482 1.51 -0.98 -9.08
N PRO A 483 2.68 -0.71 -9.67
CA PRO A 483 3.33 -1.67 -10.56
C PRO A 483 3.81 -2.89 -9.76
N VAL A 484 3.48 -4.09 -10.23
CA VAL A 484 3.85 -5.38 -9.59
C VAL A 484 4.69 -6.29 -10.48
N ALA A 485 5.06 -5.80 -11.67
CA ALA A 485 5.95 -6.51 -12.59
C ALA A 485 7.02 -5.57 -13.13
N LEU A 486 7.76 -4.87 -12.25
CA LEU A 486 8.78 -3.87 -12.64
C LEU A 486 9.88 -4.41 -13.57
N ALA A 487 10.09 -5.73 -13.61
CA ALA A 487 10.99 -6.38 -14.55
C ALA A 487 10.44 -6.49 -15.99
N HIS A 488 9.13 -6.28 -16.17
CA HIS A 488 8.47 -6.37 -17.47
C HIS A 488 8.81 -5.14 -18.31
N PRO A 489 9.23 -5.28 -19.59
CA PRO A 489 9.69 -4.15 -20.41
C PRO A 489 8.66 -3.02 -20.59
N VAL A 490 7.37 -3.32 -20.51
CA VAL A 490 6.29 -2.32 -20.52
C VAL A 490 6.45 -1.28 -19.40
N LEU A 491 7.03 -1.66 -18.26
CA LEU A 491 7.26 -0.79 -17.11
C LEU A 491 8.68 -0.21 -17.05
N ASP A 492 9.49 -0.38 -18.10
CA ASP A 492 10.89 0.07 -18.11
C ASP A 492 11.02 1.60 -17.90
N GLY A 493 11.87 1.98 -16.94
CA GLY A 493 12.08 3.37 -16.52
C GLY A 493 10.98 3.95 -15.62
N LEU A 494 9.99 3.15 -15.22
CA LEU A 494 8.93 3.55 -14.30
C LEU A 494 9.16 2.97 -12.90
N THR A 495 8.61 3.65 -11.89
CA THR A 495 8.73 3.31 -10.47
C THR A 495 7.35 3.27 -9.80
N GLU A 496 7.29 2.76 -8.56
CA GLU A 496 6.03 2.70 -7.80
C GLU A 496 5.36 4.08 -7.63
N GLY A 497 6.14 5.15 -7.50
CA GLY A 497 5.64 6.51 -7.29
C GLY A 497 4.93 7.13 -8.50
N ASP A 498 5.15 6.60 -9.71
CA ASP A 498 4.63 7.13 -10.97
C ASP A 498 3.13 6.84 -11.19
N PHE A 499 2.58 5.94 -10.37
CA PHE A 499 1.19 5.47 -10.44
C PHE A 499 0.30 6.08 -9.35
N PHE A 500 0.82 7.09 -8.64
CA PHE A 500 0.09 7.85 -7.63
C PHE A 500 -0.46 9.15 -8.22
N ALA A 501 -1.72 9.11 -8.68
CA ALA A 501 -2.44 10.19 -9.34
C ALA A 501 -1.79 10.72 -10.64
N TRP A 502 -2.59 10.92 -11.68
CA TRP A 502 -2.11 11.42 -12.97
C TRP A 502 -2.62 12.82 -13.29
N ALA A 503 -1.89 13.57 -14.10
CA ALA A 503 -2.22 14.95 -14.47
C ALA A 503 -3.67 15.12 -14.94
N GLY A 504 -4.26 16.30 -14.67
CA GLY A 504 -5.66 16.61 -14.99
C GLY A 504 -6.59 16.32 -13.82
N ASP A 505 -7.42 15.29 -13.91
CA ASP A 505 -8.42 14.91 -12.91
C ASP A 505 -7.93 13.89 -11.87
N GLU A 506 -6.62 13.68 -11.75
CA GLU A 506 -5.93 12.75 -10.83
C GLU A 506 -6.18 11.26 -11.07
N ARG A 507 -7.18 10.89 -11.88
CA ARG A 507 -7.46 9.48 -12.18
C ARG A 507 -6.36 8.85 -13.02
N SER A 508 -6.06 7.58 -12.75
CA SER A 508 -5.08 6.79 -13.50
C SER A 508 -5.69 5.57 -14.18
N PHE A 509 -6.88 5.10 -13.76
CA PHE A 509 -7.58 3.98 -14.41
C PHE A 509 -9.11 4.02 -14.27
N ARG A 510 -9.80 3.22 -15.10
CA ARG A 510 -11.27 3.01 -15.11
C ARG A 510 -11.65 1.60 -15.54
N LEU A 511 -12.74 1.04 -15.04
CA LEU A 511 -13.28 -0.28 -15.42
C LEU A 511 -12.24 -1.41 -15.34
N SER A 512 -11.47 -1.44 -14.26
CA SER A 512 -10.37 -2.40 -14.08
C SER A 512 -10.86 -3.85 -14.04
N TYR A 513 -9.98 -4.76 -14.41
CA TYR A 513 -10.17 -6.19 -14.22
C TYR A 513 -10.03 -6.60 -12.76
N ALA A 514 -10.68 -7.70 -12.37
CA ALA A 514 -10.35 -8.39 -11.13
C ALA A 514 -8.98 -9.07 -11.28
N THR A 515 -8.15 -9.04 -10.23
CA THR A 515 -6.82 -9.66 -10.25
C THR A 515 -6.95 -11.16 -10.57
N PRO A 516 -6.44 -11.62 -11.72
CA PRO A 516 -6.61 -13.01 -12.15
C PRO A 516 -5.72 -13.93 -11.32
N THR A 517 -6.19 -15.15 -11.10
CA THR A 517 -5.43 -16.20 -10.39
C THR A 517 -4.62 -17.08 -11.35
N SER A 518 -4.87 -16.99 -12.65
CA SER A 518 -4.16 -17.71 -13.72
C SER A 518 -4.35 -17.01 -15.07
N GLY A 519 -3.64 -17.46 -16.11
CA GLY A 519 -3.82 -17.01 -17.49
C GLY A 519 -3.19 -15.65 -17.85
N ALA A 520 -2.83 -14.82 -16.87
CA ALA A 520 -2.25 -13.50 -17.10
C ALA A 520 -1.19 -13.13 -16.06
N ILE A 521 -0.31 -12.19 -16.43
CA ILE A 521 0.63 -11.52 -15.55
C ILE A 521 0.06 -10.14 -15.26
N SER A 522 -0.29 -9.86 -14.01
CA SER A 522 -0.64 -8.49 -13.61
C SER A 522 0.60 -7.61 -13.73
N LEU A 523 0.50 -6.51 -14.47
CA LEU A 523 1.57 -5.51 -14.56
C LEU A 523 1.37 -4.43 -13.50
N VAL A 524 0.12 -4.02 -13.31
CA VAL A 524 -0.29 -2.99 -12.35
C VAL A 524 -1.47 -3.51 -11.52
N GLN A 525 -1.46 -3.32 -10.20
CA GLN A 525 -2.54 -3.66 -9.29
C GLN A 525 -3.14 -2.41 -8.61
N ALA A 526 -4.39 -2.48 -8.19
CA ALA A 526 -5.09 -1.39 -7.52
C ALA A 526 -6.27 -1.89 -6.65
N GLY A 527 -6.97 -0.95 -6.02
CA GLY A 527 -8.22 -1.22 -5.30
C GLY A 527 -8.02 -1.87 -3.93
N HIS A 528 -9.13 -2.22 -3.28
CA HIS A 528 -9.11 -2.80 -1.93
C HIS A 528 -8.37 -4.13 -1.96
N GLU A 529 -7.44 -4.32 -1.02
CA GLU A 529 -6.57 -5.50 -0.96
C GLU A 529 -5.88 -5.86 -2.28
N LEU A 530 -5.63 -4.88 -3.18
CA LEU A 530 -5.00 -5.09 -4.49
C LEU A 530 -5.72 -6.13 -5.37
N ARG A 531 -7.06 -6.18 -5.25
CA ARG A 531 -7.92 -7.12 -5.99
C ARG A 531 -8.26 -6.66 -7.40
N LEU A 532 -7.74 -5.51 -7.84
CA LEU A 532 -7.87 -5.04 -9.21
C LEU A 532 -6.54 -5.12 -9.95
N THR A 533 -6.60 -5.35 -11.26
CA THR A 533 -5.47 -5.25 -12.18
C THR A 533 -5.81 -4.34 -13.36
N PRO A 534 -5.46 -3.03 -13.28
CA PRO A 534 -5.73 -2.10 -14.38
C PRO A 534 -4.93 -2.39 -15.65
N MET A 535 -3.82 -3.13 -15.55
CA MET A 535 -2.99 -3.47 -16.70
C MET A 535 -2.38 -4.85 -16.54
N MET A 536 -2.49 -5.69 -17.56
CA MET A 536 -1.96 -7.05 -17.55
C MET A 536 -1.45 -7.51 -18.92
N ASP A 537 -0.54 -8.49 -18.90
CA ASP A 537 -0.10 -9.24 -20.08
C ASP A 537 -0.80 -10.62 -20.09
N VAL A 538 -1.55 -10.90 -21.15
CA VAL A 538 -2.24 -12.17 -21.38
C VAL A 538 -1.54 -12.92 -22.50
N ARG A 539 -0.92 -14.06 -22.17
CA ARG A 539 -0.21 -14.88 -23.15
C ARG A 539 -1.16 -15.85 -23.84
N ALA A 540 -1.02 -15.98 -25.15
CA ALA A 540 -1.86 -16.83 -25.98
C ALA A 540 -1.04 -17.48 -27.10
N GLY A 541 -0.50 -18.67 -26.82
CA GLY A 541 0.49 -19.29 -27.70
C GLY A 541 1.71 -18.38 -27.85
N GLN A 542 2.08 -18.08 -29.10
CA GLN A 542 3.19 -17.18 -29.43
C GLN A 542 2.83 -15.70 -29.28
N GLY A 543 1.55 -15.34 -29.36
CA GLY A 543 1.07 -13.96 -29.27
C GLY A 543 0.80 -13.49 -27.83
N SER A 544 0.37 -12.24 -27.72
CA SER A 544 -0.08 -11.67 -26.45
C SER A 544 -1.09 -10.54 -26.61
N TYR A 545 -1.88 -10.34 -25.56
CA TYR A 545 -2.55 -9.08 -25.29
C TYR A 545 -1.82 -8.31 -24.18
N VAL A 546 -1.60 -7.02 -24.42
CA VAL A 546 -1.46 -6.05 -23.33
C VAL A 546 -2.82 -5.42 -23.13
N LEU A 547 -3.56 -5.88 -22.13
CA LEU A 547 -4.86 -5.31 -21.79
C LEU A 547 -4.65 -4.18 -20.78
N SER A 548 -5.13 -2.98 -21.12
CA SER A 548 -5.02 -1.82 -20.26
C SER A 548 -6.36 -1.11 -20.09
N GLN A 549 -6.65 -0.83 -18.84
CA GLN A 549 -7.72 0.02 -18.35
C GLN A 549 -7.15 1.22 -17.57
N MET A 550 -5.82 1.37 -17.59
CA MET A 550 -5.15 2.64 -17.30
C MET A 550 -5.61 3.68 -18.32
N LEU A 551 -5.69 4.95 -17.93
CA LEU A 551 -6.13 6.07 -18.77
C LEU A 551 -5.03 6.52 -19.75
N ILE A 552 -4.43 5.56 -20.48
CA ILE A 552 -3.30 5.82 -21.36
C ILE A 552 -3.78 6.70 -22.52
N ALA A 553 -4.75 6.23 -23.31
CA ALA A 553 -5.20 6.95 -24.51
C ALA A 553 -5.84 8.30 -24.18
N GLU A 554 -6.52 8.41 -23.05
CA GLU A 554 -7.09 9.68 -22.57
C GLU A 554 -6.03 10.71 -22.16
N LYS A 555 -4.84 10.26 -21.70
CA LYS A 555 -3.81 11.15 -21.16
C LYS A 555 -2.54 11.23 -21.99
N LEU A 556 -2.51 10.66 -23.20
CA LEU A 556 -1.41 10.86 -24.15
C LEU A 556 -1.17 12.36 -24.40
N GLY A 557 0.10 12.76 -24.40
CA GLY A 557 0.49 14.15 -24.55
C GLY A 557 0.33 15.01 -23.29
N VAL A 558 -0.38 14.53 -22.26
CA VAL A 558 -0.63 15.24 -20.99
C VAL A 558 0.13 14.61 -19.82
N GLU A 559 0.02 13.29 -19.65
CA GLU A 559 0.67 12.52 -18.58
C GLU A 559 1.88 11.76 -19.15
N PRO A 560 3.12 12.13 -18.78
CA PRO A 560 4.33 11.47 -19.26
C PRO A 560 4.40 9.98 -18.94
N VAL A 561 3.78 9.53 -17.84
CA VAL A 561 3.72 8.10 -17.51
C VAL A 561 2.85 7.35 -18.53
N ALA A 562 1.75 7.95 -19.01
CA ALA A 562 0.91 7.38 -20.07
C ALA A 562 1.67 7.30 -21.39
N ASP A 563 2.41 8.35 -21.76
CA ASP A 563 3.29 8.37 -22.95
C ASP A 563 4.31 7.22 -22.88
N ARG A 564 5.01 7.08 -21.73
CA ARG A 564 6.02 6.05 -21.52
C ARG A 564 5.45 4.64 -21.55
N LEU A 565 4.27 4.41 -20.95
CA LEU A 565 3.60 3.11 -20.97
C LEU A 565 3.27 2.65 -22.39
N LEU A 566 2.69 3.53 -23.22
CA LEU A 566 2.38 3.17 -24.61
C LEU A 566 3.65 2.95 -25.41
N HIS A 567 4.63 3.86 -25.30
CA HIS A 567 5.93 3.69 -25.96
C HIS A 567 6.58 2.34 -25.61
N ASN A 568 6.65 2.00 -24.32
CA ASN A 568 7.24 0.75 -23.86
C ASN A 568 6.44 -0.47 -24.31
N ALA A 569 5.10 -0.38 -24.35
CA ALA A 569 4.27 -1.46 -24.87
C ALA A 569 4.51 -1.71 -26.36
N LEU A 570 4.68 -0.66 -27.16
CA LEU A 570 5.05 -0.77 -28.58
C LEU A 570 6.45 -1.33 -28.77
N ALA A 571 7.44 -0.83 -28.03
CA ALA A 571 8.81 -1.33 -28.07
C ALA A 571 8.89 -2.81 -27.69
N TRP A 572 8.18 -3.20 -26.64
CA TRP A 572 8.08 -4.59 -26.23
C TRP A 572 7.37 -5.46 -27.27
N ALA A 573 6.29 -4.97 -27.87
CA ALA A 573 5.54 -5.69 -28.88
C ALA A 573 6.34 -5.89 -30.17
N GLY A 574 7.06 -4.85 -30.64
CA GLY A 574 7.88 -4.90 -31.85
C GLY A 574 9.17 -5.72 -31.68
N ALA A 575 9.78 -5.69 -30.50
CA ALA A 575 10.98 -6.49 -30.21
C ALA A 575 10.69 -7.96 -29.88
N ARG A 576 9.41 -8.35 -29.78
CA ARG A 576 9.02 -9.70 -29.40
C ARG A 576 9.34 -10.67 -30.54
N ALA A 577 10.38 -11.48 -30.35
CA ALA A 577 10.59 -12.66 -31.18
C ALA A 577 9.42 -13.64 -30.99
N GLU A 578 9.09 -14.40 -32.05
CA GLU A 578 8.26 -15.62 -31.96
C GLU A 578 8.90 -16.59 -30.96
N ALA A 579 8.58 -16.44 -29.68
CA ALA A 579 9.04 -17.34 -28.64
C ALA A 579 8.03 -18.47 -28.53
N GLU A 580 8.41 -19.65 -29.00
CA GLU A 580 7.65 -20.87 -28.75
C GLU A 580 7.51 -21.08 -27.23
N PRO A 581 6.31 -21.43 -26.73
CA PRO A 581 6.16 -21.84 -25.34
C PRO A 581 7.14 -22.96 -25.03
N GLY A 582 7.92 -22.79 -23.97
CA GLY A 582 8.99 -23.72 -23.62
C GLY A 582 8.44 -25.11 -23.31
N ARG A 583 9.10 -26.14 -23.83
CA ARG A 583 8.76 -27.52 -23.55
C ARG A 583 9.06 -27.80 -22.08
N THR A 584 8.00 -28.10 -21.33
CA THR A 584 8.11 -28.45 -19.91
C THR A 584 8.11 -29.96 -19.73
N VAL A 585 9.08 -30.48 -18.98
CA VAL A 585 9.17 -31.88 -18.58
C VAL A 585 9.09 -31.99 -17.06
N ALA A 586 8.43 -33.03 -16.55
CA ALA A 586 8.32 -33.26 -15.11
C ALA A 586 8.58 -34.72 -14.74
N LEU A 587 9.48 -34.95 -13.79
CA LEU A 587 9.74 -36.28 -13.22
C LEU A 587 8.87 -36.45 -11.96
N LEU A 588 7.75 -37.16 -12.12
CA LEU A 588 6.68 -37.28 -11.12
C LEU A 588 6.40 -38.73 -10.68
N ALA A 589 7.30 -39.67 -10.98
CA ALA A 589 7.12 -41.07 -10.60
C ALA A 589 7.11 -41.19 -9.06
N GLY A 590 5.97 -41.60 -8.49
CA GLY A 590 5.79 -41.71 -7.02
C GLY A 590 5.39 -40.41 -6.32
N GLU A 591 5.21 -39.29 -7.05
CA GLU A 591 5.01 -37.95 -6.49
C GLU A 591 3.60 -37.40 -6.78
N GLU A 592 2.57 -38.11 -6.33
CA GLU A 592 1.19 -37.82 -6.77
C GLU A 592 0.59 -36.54 -6.18
N ALA A 593 1.06 -36.10 -5.01
CA ALA A 593 0.70 -34.80 -4.45
C ALA A 593 1.21 -33.65 -5.34
N LEU A 594 2.46 -33.74 -5.81
CA LEU A 594 3.04 -32.74 -6.71
C LEU A 594 2.34 -32.77 -8.06
N ARG A 595 2.09 -33.96 -8.63
CA ARG A 595 1.32 -34.13 -9.87
C ARG A 595 -0.05 -33.45 -9.78
N SER A 596 -0.82 -33.79 -8.75
CA SER A 596 -2.15 -33.22 -8.54
C SER A 596 -2.11 -31.71 -8.40
N PHE A 597 -1.09 -31.17 -7.72
CA PHE A 597 -0.92 -29.74 -7.58
C PHE A 597 -0.57 -29.04 -8.90
N LEU A 598 0.37 -29.59 -9.68
CA LEU A 598 0.74 -29.06 -11.00
C LEU A 598 -0.45 -29.09 -11.96
N ASP A 599 -1.26 -30.15 -11.97
CA ASP A 599 -2.47 -30.22 -12.78
C ASP A 599 -3.47 -29.10 -12.44
N ARG A 600 -3.61 -28.74 -11.16
CA ARG A 600 -4.46 -27.62 -10.70
C ARG A 600 -3.94 -26.26 -11.15
N THR A 601 -2.63 -26.11 -11.38
CA THR A 601 -2.07 -24.89 -11.99
C THR A 601 -2.34 -24.80 -13.50
N ARG A 602 -2.86 -25.88 -14.13
CA ARG A 602 -3.02 -26.06 -15.58
C ARG A 602 -1.70 -26.08 -16.37
N LEU A 603 -0.59 -26.40 -15.72
CA LEU A 603 0.70 -26.57 -16.40
C LEU A 603 0.60 -27.61 -17.51
N SER A 604 1.08 -27.27 -18.71
CA SER A 604 1.29 -28.24 -19.78
C SER A 604 2.70 -28.83 -19.64
N TYR A 605 2.80 -30.13 -19.40
CA TYR A 605 4.08 -30.81 -19.22
C TYR A 605 4.07 -32.24 -19.74
N GLU A 606 5.24 -32.74 -20.12
CA GLU A 606 5.48 -34.14 -20.49
C GLU A 606 6.10 -34.90 -19.31
N PRO A 607 5.68 -36.15 -19.03
CA PRO A 607 6.29 -36.95 -17.98
C PRO A 607 7.70 -37.40 -18.41
N ALA A 608 8.71 -37.10 -17.60
CA ALA A 608 10.05 -37.67 -17.74
C ALA A 608 10.13 -39.04 -17.05
N ALA A 609 10.75 -40.02 -17.69
CA ALA A 609 10.90 -41.37 -17.15
C ALA A 609 12.06 -41.48 -16.14
N ASP A 610 13.10 -40.68 -16.33
CA ASP A 610 14.32 -40.64 -15.52
C ASP A 610 14.98 -39.24 -15.56
N LEU A 611 16.14 -39.09 -14.92
CA LEU A 611 16.89 -37.82 -14.86
C LEU A 611 17.50 -37.41 -16.19
N ASP A 612 17.81 -38.35 -17.08
CA ASP A 612 18.41 -38.03 -18.38
C ASP A 612 17.32 -37.49 -19.32
N ALA A 613 16.10 -38.06 -19.26
CA ALA A 613 14.92 -37.50 -19.91
C ALA A 613 14.46 -36.16 -19.32
N LEU A 614 14.64 -35.96 -18.01
CA LEU A 614 14.34 -34.68 -17.34
C LEU A 614 15.26 -33.54 -17.82
N LEU A 615 16.52 -33.86 -18.13
CA LEU A 615 17.54 -32.91 -18.59
C LEU A 615 17.71 -32.90 -20.11
N ASP A 616 16.75 -33.45 -20.84
CA ASP A 616 16.76 -33.54 -22.30
C ASP A 616 17.10 -32.19 -22.96
N ALA A 617 17.85 -32.23 -24.06
CA ALA A 617 18.32 -31.05 -24.76
C ALA A 617 17.18 -30.18 -25.31
N GLY A 618 16.02 -30.78 -25.60
CA GLY A 618 14.84 -30.09 -26.09
C GLY A 618 13.88 -29.61 -25.00
N ALA A 619 14.22 -29.71 -23.71
CA ALA A 619 13.42 -29.17 -22.62
C ALA A 619 13.92 -27.77 -22.20
N ASP A 620 12.97 -26.89 -21.89
CA ASP A 620 13.21 -25.52 -21.43
C ASP A 620 12.92 -25.38 -19.93
N VAL A 621 11.92 -26.11 -19.42
CA VAL A 621 11.58 -26.13 -18.00
C VAL A 621 11.52 -27.58 -17.52
N ALA A 622 12.21 -27.86 -16.42
CA ALA A 622 12.23 -29.16 -15.77
C ALA A 622 11.70 -29.03 -14.34
N VAL A 623 10.72 -29.84 -13.95
CA VAL A 623 10.14 -29.84 -12.60
C VAL A 623 10.34 -31.20 -11.95
N VAL A 624 10.88 -31.23 -10.73
CA VAL A 624 11.08 -32.47 -9.98
C VAL A 624 11.00 -32.26 -8.47
N ARG A 625 10.55 -33.28 -7.75
CA ARG A 625 10.66 -33.34 -6.29
C ARG A 625 12.13 -33.50 -5.87
N ALA A 626 12.58 -32.67 -4.93
CA ALA A 626 13.95 -32.69 -4.41
C ALA A 626 14.16 -33.79 -3.34
N THR A 627 13.90 -35.05 -3.69
CA THR A 627 14.19 -36.19 -2.80
C THR A 627 15.70 -36.47 -2.73
N PRO A 628 16.21 -37.13 -1.67
CA PRO A 628 17.62 -37.49 -1.57
C PRO A 628 18.14 -38.27 -2.79
N GLU A 629 17.35 -39.21 -3.31
CA GLU A 629 17.70 -40.03 -4.47
C GLU A 629 17.82 -39.18 -5.75
N VAL A 630 16.87 -38.27 -5.98
CA VAL A 630 16.89 -37.35 -7.13
C VAL A 630 18.08 -36.40 -7.03
N LEU A 631 18.31 -35.79 -5.87
CA LEU A 631 19.39 -34.83 -5.66
C LEU A 631 20.76 -35.48 -5.83
N SER A 632 20.93 -36.70 -5.32
CA SER A 632 22.16 -37.48 -5.52
C SER A 632 22.41 -37.76 -7.00
N GLY A 633 21.36 -38.16 -7.73
CA GLY A 633 21.43 -38.42 -9.16
C GLY A 633 21.71 -37.16 -10.00
N LEU A 634 21.15 -36.00 -9.62
CA LEU A 634 21.42 -34.70 -10.25
C LEU A 634 22.83 -34.20 -9.95
N ALA A 635 23.30 -34.33 -8.70
CA ALA A 635 24.66 -33.96 -8.30
C ALA A 635 25.71 -34.81 -9.02
N ALA A 636 25.44 -36.11 -9.24
CA ALA A 636 26.28 -36.97 -10.07
C ALA A 636 26.28 -36.57 -11.55
N ARG A 637 25.31 -35.77 -12.00
CA ARG A 637 25.14 -35.23 -13.35
C ARG A 637 25.31 -33.70 -13.41
N ALA A 638 26.08 -33.12 -12.50
CA ALA A 638 26.18 -31.66 -12.38
C ALA A 638 26.59 -30.96 -13.68
N ASP A 639 27.42 -31.57 -14.53
CA ASP A 639 27.77 -31.02 -15.85
C ASP A 639 26.57 -30.98 -16.81
N ALA A 640 25.70 -31.99 -16.78
CA ALA A 640 24.47 -32.00 -17.58
C ALA A 640 23.48 -30.94 -17.08
N VAL A 641 23.32 -30.78 -15.77
CA VAL A 641 22.50 -29.72 -15.18
C VAL A 641 23.05 -28.34 -15.56
N ARG A 642 24.37 -28.14 -15.48
CA ARG A 642 25.01 -26.89 -15.92
C ARG A 642 24.80 -26.63 -17.41
N SER A 643 24.94 -27.64 -18.25
CA SER A 643 24.69 -27.54 -19.69
C SER A 643 23.24 -27.19 -19.99
N PHE A 644 22.30 -27.84 -19.30
CA PHE A 644 20.87 -27.55 -19.35
C PHE A 644 20.54 -26.10 -18.98
N CYS A 645 21.09 -25.61 -17.87
CA CYS A 645 20.82 -24.24 -17.46
C CYS A 645 21.53 -23.21 -18.34
N SER A 646 22.78 -23.49 -18.75
CA SER A 646 23.61 -22.52 -19.49
C SER A 646 23.00 -22.13 -20.84
N ARG A 647 22.25 -23.03 -21.47
CA ARG A 647 21.53 -22.78 -22.73
C ARG A 647 20.14 -22.13 -22.55
N GLY A 648 19.74 -21.81 -21.31
CA GLY A 648 18.45 -21.17 -21.00
C GLY A 648 17.47 -22.02 -20.18
N GLY A 649 17.77 -23.29 -19.92
CA GLY A 649 16.86 -24.18 -19.20
C GLY A 649 16.68 -23.84 -17.72
N TRP A 650 15.47 -24.04 -17.19
CA TRP A 650 15.14 -23.84 -15.78
C TRP A 650 14.80 -25.14 -15.07
N LEU A 651 15.52 -25.47 -14.00
CA LEU A 651 15.25 -26.63 -13.15
C LEU A 651 14.58 -26.19 -11.84
N MET A 652 13.29 -26.46 -11.68
CA MET A 652 12.57 -26.27 -10.43
C MET A 652 12.68 -27.52 -9.53
N LEU A 653 13.27 -27.33 -8.36
CA LEU A 653 13.39 -28.32 -7.29
C LEU A 653 12.31 -28.06 -6.23
N ALA A 654 11.31 -28.94 -6.17
CA ALA A 654 10.20 -28.82 -5.22
C ALA A 654 10.51 -29.51 -3.89
N GLY A 655 10.42 -28.72 -2.82
CA GLY A 655 10.58 -29.04 -1.41
C GLY A 655 11.78 -29.88 -0.98
N LEU A 656 12.96 -29.27 -0.97
CA LEU A 656 14.19 -29.85 -0.42
C LEU A 656 14.03 -30.19 1.07
N GLY A 657 14.35 -31.42 1.45
CA GLY A 657 14.48 -31.85 2.85
C GLY A 657 15.94 -31.94 3.32
N GLU A 658 16.15 -32.01 4.64
CA GLU A 658 17.47 -32.06 5.27
C GLU A 658 18.35 -33.21 4.76
N ALA A 659 17.76 -34.39 4.56
CA ALA A 659 18.49 -35.57 4.06
C ALA A 659 19.10 -35.39 2.66
N GLY A 660 18.57 -34.46 1.85
CA GLY A 660 19.08 -34.15 0.51
C GLY A 660 20.04 -32.96 0.45
N LEU A 661 20.23 -32.23 1.57
CA LEU A 661 20.92 -30.95 1.58
C LEU A 661 22.37 -31.02 1.07
N ALA A 662 23.11 -32.07 1.45
CA ALA A 662 24.50 -32.21 1.03
C ALA A 662 24.64 -32.28 -0.50
N ASP A 663 23.75 -33.02 -1.17
CA ASP A 663 23.75 -33.17 -2.63
C ASP A 663 23.23 -31.93 -3.33
N PHE A 664 22.23 -31.27 -2.75
CA PHE A 664 21.77 -29.96 -3.18
C PHE A 664 22.89 -28.91 -3.13
N ASN A 665 23.63 -28.82 -2.02
CA ASN A 665 24.74 -27.88 -1.84
C ASN A 665 25.85 -28.10 -2.89
N ARG A 666 26.15 -29.37 -3.21
CA ARG A 666 27.08 -29.71 -4.31
C ARG A 666 26.57 -29.25 -5.67
N LEU A 667 25.26 -29.35 -5.90
CA LEU A 667 24.63 -28.98 -7.16
C LEU A 667 24.61 -27.46 -7.38
N VAL A 668 24.22 -26.69 -6.37
CA VAL A 668 24.10 -25.22 -6.47
C VAL A 668 25.40 -24.47 -6.19
N GLY A 669 26.43 -25.16 -5.69
CA GLY A 669 27.74 -24.58 -5.44
C GLY A 669 27.80 -23.65 -4.23
N PHE A 670 26.85 -23.76 -3.31
CA PHE A 670 26.82 -23.02 -2.05
C PHE A 670 26.42 -23.96 -0.90
N GLU A 671 27.12 -23.85 0.22
CA GLU A 671 26.87 -24.68 1.39
C GLU A 671 25.76 -24.08 2.25
N HIS A 672 24.50 -24.31 1.84
CA HIS A 672 23.35 -23.89 2.62
C HIS A 672 23.20 -24.68 3.91
N ARG A 673 22.55 -24.04 4.88
CA ARG A 673 21.86 -24.67 6.00
C ARG A 673 20.37 -24.71 5.69
N ILE A 674 19.68 -25.70 6.24
CA ILE A 674 18.24 -25.83 6.11
C ILE A 674 17.60 -26.01 7.49
N ARG A 675 16.38 -25.52 7.63
CA ARG A 675 15.52 -25.81 8.77
C ARG A 675 14.07 -25.91 8.35
N PRO A 676 13.20 -26.55 9.14
CA PRO A 676 11.76 -26.42 8.97
C PRO A 676 11.33 -24.95 8.97
N PHE A 677 10.34 -24.64 8.13
CA PHE A 677 9.64 -23.36 8.21
C PHE A 677 8.83 -23.32 9.51
N ARG A 678 8.67 -22.12 10.07
CA ARG A 678 7.95 -21.90 11.32
C ARG A 678 6.90 -20.81 11.11
N ARG A 679 6.19 -20.43 12.17
CA ARG A 679 5.35 -19.23 12.16
C ARG A 679 6.23 -17.99 12.08
N GLU A 680 6.47 -17.50 10.87
CA GLU A 680 7.35 -16.36 10.59
C GLU A 680 6.86 -15.55 9.38
N ALA A 681 7.23 -14.27 9.33
CA ALA A 681 6.85 -13.35 8.28
C ALA A 681 7.54 -13.73 6.96
N VAL A 682 6.78 -13.67 5.86
CA VAL A 682 7.30 -13.95 4.51
C VAL A 682 7.13 -12.69 3.67
N GLY A 683 8.22 -12.24 3.04
CA GLY A 683 8.18 -11.13 2.10
C GLY A 683 9.11 -11.33 0.91
N LEU A 684 8.77 -10.73 -0.22
CA LEU A 684 9.58 -10.69 -1.44
C LEU A 684 10.80 -9.79 -1.24
N GLN A 685 11.97 -10.28 -1.66
CA GLN A 685 13.25 -9.57 -1.56
C GLN A 685 13.72 -9.02 -2.91
N ALA A 686 13.65 -9.84 -3.97
CA ALA A 686 14.14 -9.48 -5.29
C ALA A 686 13.00 -9.04 -6.23
N ARG A 687 12.20 -8.04 -5.84
CA ARG A 687 10.96 -7.63 -6.56
C ARG A 687 11.15 -7.28 -8.05
N THR A 688 12.36 -6.92 -8.45
CA THR A 688 12.72 -6.64 -9.85
C THR A 688 13.27 -7.86 -10.59
N ASP A 689 13.28 -9.05 -9.96
CA ASP A 689 13.68 -10.29 -10.63
C ASP A 689 12.56 -10.73 -11.59
N PRO A 690 12.88 -11.05 -12.86
CA PRO A 690 11.89 -11.51 -13.84
C PRO A 690 11.07 -12.72 -13.38
N LEU A 691 11.59 -13.59 -12.51
CA LEU A 691 10.82 -14.73 -11.99
C LEU A 691 9.64 -14.32 -11.11
N LEU A 692 9.67 -13.13 -10.51
CA LEU A 692 8.62 -12.62 -9.64
C LEU A 692 7.59 -11.72 -10.35
N MET A 693 7.66 -11.57 -11.68
CA MET A 693 6.67 -10.77 -12.42
C MET A 693 5.24 -11.22 -12.10
N GLY A 694 4.40 -10.27 -11.70
CA GLY A 694 3.00 -10.51 -11.32
C GLY A 694 2.79 -11.01 -9.89
N LEU A 695 3.87 -11.14 -9.10
CA LEU A 695 3.81 -11.48 -7.68
C LEU A 695 4.15 -10.27 -6.81
N SER A 696 3.48 -10.17 -5.68
CA SER A 696 3.60 -9.08 -4.71
C SER A 696 3.65 -9.63 -3.28
N ASP A 697 3.93 -8.78 -2.29
CA ASP A 697 3.91 -9.20 -0.88
C ASP A 697 2.53 -9.68 -0.40
N ARG A 698 1.44 -9.28 -1.08
CA ARG A 698 0.10 -9.84 -0.86
C ARG A 698 0.04 -11.35 -1.09
N ASP A 699 0.75 -11.82 -2.12
CA ASP A 699 0.65 -13.20 -2.59
C ASP A 699 1.43 -14.15 -1.67
N VAL A 700 2.55 -13.71 -1.12
CA VAL A 700 3.38 -14.52 -0.20
C VAL A 700 2.99 -14.39 1.26
N ASN A 701 2.23 -13.34 1.64
CA ASN A 701 1.68 -13.20 2.99
C ASN A 701 0.42 -14.08 3.15
N MET A 702 0.51 -15.08 4.01
CA MET A 702 -0.55 -16.06 4.27
C MET A 702 -0.91 -16.08 5.75
N VAL A 703 -2.21 -16.08 6.06
CA VAL A 703 -2.75 -16.13 7.43
C VAL A 703 -3.45 -17.46 7.68
N SER A 704 -3.38 -18.00 8.88
CA SER A 704 -4.08 -19.24 9.24
C SER A 704 -5.56 -18.97 9.57
N ASP A 705 -6.30 -20.04 9.83
CA ASP A 705 -7.66 -19.99 10.37
C ASP A 705 -7.68 -19.85 11.91
N GLU A 706 -6.51 -19.87 12.56
CA GLU A 706 -6.38 -19.74 14.01
C GLU A 706 -6.50 -18.26 14.42
N ILE A 707 -7.49 -17.95 15.25
CA ILE A 707 -7.74 -16.59 15.73
C ILE A 707 -6.64 -16.19 16.72
N LEU A 708 -5.92 -15.12 16.39
CA LEU A 708 -4.97 -14.46 17.29
C LEU A 708 -5.70 -13.58 18.32
N ALA A 709 -6.65 -12.76 17.85
CA ALA A 709 -7.40 -11.82 18.67
C ALA A 709 -8.81 -11.59 18.09
N PRO A 710 -9.88 -12.21 18.65
CA PRO A 710 -11.23 -12.15 18.07
C PRO A 710 -11.82 -10.74 18.06
N TRP A 711 -11.51 -9.91 19.06
CA TRP A 711 -11.99 -8.52 19.16
C TRP A 711 -11.37 -7.59 18.12
N ALA A 712 -10.27 -8.01 17.46
CA ALA A 712 -9.58 -7.25 16.43
C ALA A 712 -9.66 -7.92 15.05
N HIS A 713 -10.37 -9.05 14.93
CA HIS A 713 -10.42 -9.87 13.72
C HIS A 713 -9.03 -10.26 13.17
N LEU A 714 -8.08 -10.51 14.07
CA LEU A 714 -6.72 -10.91 13.70
C LEU A 714 -6.55 -12.42 13.78
N TYR A 715 -5.81 -12.95 12.82
CA TYR A 715 -5.45 -14.37 12.69
C TYR A 715 -3.93 -14.51 12.80
N TRP A 716 -3.47 -15.69 13.20
CA TRP A 716 -2.05 -15.99 13.19
C TRP A 716 -1.50 -16.03 11.76
N ILE A 717 -0.21 -15.74 11.59
CA ILE A 717 0.47 -15.97 10.31
C ILE A 717 0.55 -17.48 10.08
N SER A 718 0.39 -17.91 8.83
CA SER A 718 0.42 -19.32 8.47
C SER A 718 1.83 -19.90 8.67
N GLU A 719 1.89 -21.02 9.39
CA GLU A 719 3.08 -21.88 9.47
C GLU A 719 3.15 -22.91 8.32
N LYS A 720 2.18 -22.85 7.40
CA LYS A 720 2.01 -23.79 6.28
C LYS A 720 2.39 -23.18 4.93
N THR A 721 3.16 -22.10 4.93
CA THR A 721 3.59 -21.42 3.71
C THR A 721 4.67 -22.23 2.99
N TYR A 722 5.74 -22.58 3.70
CA TYR A 722 6.84 -23.40 3.19
C TYR A 722 6.99 -24.68 4.03
N THR A 723 7.61 -25.71 3.44
CA THR A 723 8.01 -26.92 4.18
C THR A 723 9.31 -26.71 4.96
N ALA A 724 10.28 -26.03 4.34
CA ALA A 724 11.56 -25.69 4.92
C ALA A 724 12.11 -24.40 4.29
N VAL A 725 13.16 -23.83 4.87
CA VAL A 725 13.85 -22.66 4.33
C VAL A 725 15.36 -22.84 4.39
N VAL A 726 16.05 -22.24 3.43
CA VAL A 726 17.52 -22.20 3.40
C VAL A 726 18.05 -20.83 3.81
N ASP A 727 19.28 -20.81 4.30
CA ASP A 727 19.94 -19.61 4.82
C ASP A 727 20.47 -18.69 3.72
N GLY A 728 20.83 -17.47 4.10
CA GLY A 728 21.45 -16.48 3.22
C GLY A 728 22.60 -15.77 3.89
N ARG A 729 22.69 -14.45 3.67
CA ARG A 729 23.62 -13.58 4.40
C ARG A 729 23.16 -13.36 5.85
N GLU A 730 21.86 -13.21 6.06
CA GLU A 730 21.23 -13.21 7.38
C GLU A 730 21.09 -14.68 7.85
N ILE A 731 21.48 -14.98 9.09
CA ILE A 731 21.57 -16.35 9.59
C ILE A 731 21.02 -16.54 11.02
N ALA A 732 20.56 -15.50 11.72
CA ALA A 732 20.13 -15.61 13.12
C ALA A 732 19.06 -16.69 13.32
N SER A 733 18.09 -16.79 12.39
CA SER A 733 17.02 -17.79 12.45
C SER A 733 17.50 -19.25 12.31
N PHE A 734 18.76 -19.48 11.93
CA PHE A 734 19.40 -20.79 11.82
C PHE A 734 20.26 -21.14 13.05
N ALA A 735 20.28 -20.29 14.08
CA ALA A 735 20.88 -20.66 15.35
C ALA A 735 20.06 -21.74 16.07
N ARG A 736 20.76 -22.59 16.83
CA ARG A 736 20.17 -23.58 17.73
C ARG A 736 19.67 -22.88 19.00
N GLY A 737 18.58 -23.40 19.56
CA GLY A 737 17.99 -22.90 20.80
C GLY A 737 16.64 -22.21 20.60
N SER A 738 16.17 -21.54 21.66
CA SER A 738 14.91 -20.78 21.65
C SER A 738 15.16 -19.38 21.09
N VAL A 739 15.31 -19.31 19.76
CA VAL A 739 15.51 -18.04 19.03
C VAL A 739 14.35 -17.70 18.09
N ALA A 740 13.38 -18.62 17.94
CA ALA A 740 12.26 -18.46 17.00
C ALA A 740 11.52 -17.14 17.23
N ASP A 741 11.16 -16.85 18.47
CA ASP A 741 10.31 -15.71 18.84
C ASP A 741 11.02 -14.35 18.70
N VAL A 742 12.31 -14.33 18.38
CA VAL A 742 13.11 -13.12 18.12
C VAL A 742 13.79 -13.15 16.75
N THR A 743 13.43 -14.10 15.88
CA THR A 743 13.97 -14.21 14.51
C THR A 743 12.86 -14.51 13.49
N ASN A 744 11.61 -14.25 13.90
CA ASN A 744 10.42 -14.59 13.15
C ASN A 744 9.99 -13.48 12.18
N GLY A 745 10.59 -12.29 12.22
CA GLY A 745 10.26 -11.19 11.32
C GLY A 745 9.03 -10.36 11.71
N MET A 746 8.35 -10.67 12.82
CA MET A 746 7.25 -9.85 13.36
C MET A 746 7.76 -8.91 14.44
N VAL A 747 7.03 -7.82 14.66
CA VAL A 747 7.33 -6.85 15.72
C VAL A 747 6.11 -6.62 16.62
N ASN A 748 6.31 -5.94 17.74
CA ASN A 748 5.23 -5.65 18.69
C ASN A 748 4.11 -4.82 18.08
N ASP A 749 4.44 -3.99 17.08
CA ASP A 749 3.45 -3.25 16.30
C ASP A 749 2.46 -4.21 15.64
N ASP A 750 2.91 -5.35 15.10
CA ASP A 750 2.03 -6.34 14.50
C ASP A 750 1.12 -6.96 15.55
N PHE A 751 1.70 -7.54 16.61
CA PHE A 751 0.98 -7.93 17.82
C PHE A 751 1.93 -8.35 18.94
N TRP A 752 1.61 -7.99 20.19
CA TRP A 752 2.42 -8.29 21.38
C TRP A 752 2.63 -9.80 21.66
N ARG A 753 1.83 -10.71 21.06
CA ARG A 753 2.01 -12.17 21.22
C ARG A 753 3.07 -12.76 20.29
N TYR A 754 3.58 -11.99 19.33
CA TYR A 754 4.65 -12.44 18.44
C TYR A 754 6.05 -12.24 19.02
N ILE A 755 6.17 -11.38 20.03
CA ILE A 755 7.46 -10.93 20.54
C ILE A 755 7.85 -11.64 21.83
N ARG A 756 9.14 -11.60 22.13
CA ARG A 756 9.69 -12.12 23.38
C ARG A 756 9.91 -11.00 24.39
N TYR A 757 9.52 -11.26 25.63
CA TYR A 757 9.88 -10.42 26.76
C TYR A 757 11.02 -11.06 27.53
N LEU A 758 12.01 -10.24 27.88
CA LEU A 758 13.15 -10.64 28.68
C LEU A 758 13.10 -9.94 30.04
N ASN A 759 13.71 -10.54 31.07
CA ASN A 759 13.89 -9.84 32.34
C ASN A 759 14.79 -8.61 32.12
N ALA A 760 14.46 -7.51 32.81
CA ALA A 760 15.23 -6.28 32.72
C ALA A 760 16.68 -6.45 33.21
N ASP A 761 16.87 -7.27 34.26
CA ASP A 761 18.18 -7.61 34.82
C ASP A 761 18.83 -8.82 34.09
N GLY A 762 19.68 -8.54 33.10
CA GLY A 762 20.70 -9.50 32.63
C GLY A 762 20.17 -10.73 31.88
N ALA A 763 19.12 -10.56 31.07
CA ALA A 763 18.64 -11.63 30.21
C ALA A 763 19.46 -11.74 28.91
N ASP A 764 20.00 -12.94 28.70
CA ASP A 764 20.79 -13.31 27.52
C ASP A 764 19.94 -14.08 26.51
N VAL A 765 20.14 -13.80 25.22
CA VAL A 765 19.66 -14.64 24.12
C VAL A 765 20.85 -15.18 23.35
N GLU A 766 21.01 -16.50 23.39
CA GLU A 766 22.14 -17.18 22.75
C GLU A 766 21.78 -17.66 21.33
N PHE A 767 22.64 -17.30 20.38
CA PHE A 767 22.60 -17.75 19.00
C PHE A 767 23.79 -18.69 18.75
N ALA A 768 23.58 -20.00 18.94
CA ALA A 768 24.61 -21.01 18.76
C ALA A 768 24.52 -21.70 17.38
N PHE A 769 25.59 -21.66 16.60
CA PHE A 769 25.61 -22.17 15.24
C PHE A 769 26.21 -23.58 15.18
N GLU A 770 25.85 -24.36 14.16
CA GLU A 770 26.46 -25.69 13.95
C GLU A 770 27.96 -25.58 13.65
N ARG A 771 28.33 -24.51 12.93
CA ARG A 771 29.70 -24.20 12.53
C ARG A 771 29.98 -22.71 12.74
N PRO A 772 31.22 -22.32 13.10
CA PRO A 772 31.60 -20.93 13.23
C PRO A 772 31.40 -20.14 11.94
N GLU A 773 30.96 -18.89 12.09
CA GLU A 773 30.75 -17.92 11.01
C GLU A 773 31.55 -16.66 11.30
N THR A 774 31.85 -15.85 10.27
CA THR A 774 32.37 -14.50 10.49
C THR A 774 31.24 -13.50 10.40
N PHE A 775 30.83 -12.92 11.53
CA PHE A 775 29.73 -11.95 11.59
C PHE A 775 30.22 -10.55 11.27
N THR A 776 29.40 -9.78 10.55
CA THR A 776 29.76 -8.43 10.07
C THR A 776 28.82 -7.34 10.53
N ARG A 777 27.60 -7.68 10.95
CA ARG A 777 26.56 -6.73 11.36
C ARG A 777 25.44 -7.46 12.09
N ALA A 778 24.77 -6.78 13.01
CA ALA A 778 23.49 -7.22 13.56
C ALA A 778 22.44 -6.11 13.46
N ASN A 779 21.17 -6.49 13.39
CA ASN A 779 20.04 -5.56 13.51
C ASN A 779 19.17 -5.99 14.68
N VAL A 780 18.67 -5.02 15.44
CA VAL A 780 17.80 -5.26 16.59
C VAL A 780 16.55 -4.41 16.51
N TRP A 781 15.43 -4.99 16.92
CA TRP A 781 14.17 -4.31 17.17
C TRP A 781 13.79 -4.50 18.63
N GLY A 782 13.58 -3.39 19.33
CA GLY A 782 13.00 -3.38 20.67
C GLY A 782 11.59 -2.79 20.64
N SER A 783 10.87 -2.96 21.74
CA SER A 783 9.55 -2.33 21.92
C SER A 783 9.38 -1.69 23.29
N GLY A 784 8.51 -0.69 23.30
CA GLY A 784 8.12 0.06 24.50
C GLY A 784 6.94 -0.52 25.26
N SER A 785 6.60 -1.80 25.06
CA SER A 785 5.52 -2.46 25.82
C SER A 785 5.84 -2.53 27.32
N TYR A 786 7.13 -2.61 27.67
CA TYR A 786 7.66 -2.47 29.02
C TYR A 786 8.86 -1.49 28.99
N TYR A 787 10.02 -1.86 29.56
CA TYR A 787 11.22 -1.05 29.43
C TYR A 787 11.81 -1.11 28.02
N TRP A 788 12.32 0.02 27.56
CA TRP A 788 13.18 0.08 26.37
C TRP A 788 14.60 -0.37 26.72
N MET A 789 15.14 -1.31 25.96
CA MET A 789 16.57 -1.63 26.02
C MET A 789 17.39 -0.37 25.76
N LYS A 790 18.43 -0.14 26.56
CA LYS A 790 19.35 1.00 26.43
C LYS A 790 20.75 0.52 26.13
N ASP A 791 21.38 -0.16 27.06
CA ASP A 791 22.74 -0.68 26.87
C ASP A 791 22.65 -2.17 26.56
N VAL A 792 23.29 -2.60 25.47
CA VAL A 792 23.31 -3.99 25.04
C VAL A 792 24.72 -4.43 24.66
N GLU A 793 25.00 -5.72 24.80
CA GLU A 793 26.26 -6.33 24.40
C GLU A 793 26.02 -7.48 23.42
N LEU A 794 26.88 -7.56 22.40
CA LEU A 794 27.06 -8.77 21.60
C LEU A 794 28.34 -9.47 22.06
N VAL A 795 28.19 -10.64 22.68
CA VAL A 795 29.31 -11.44 23.18
C VAL A 795 29.59 -12.60 22.23
N PHE A 796 30.79 -12.62 21.65
CA PHE A 796 31.26 -13.64 20.71
C PHE A 796 32.07 -14.71 21.48
N ASP A 797 31.64 -15.97 21.38
CA ASP A 797 32.23 -17.15 22.04
C ASP A 797 32.59 -16.95 23.54
N ASP A 798 31.71 -16.25 24.27
CA ASP A 798 31.81 -15.96 25.72
C ASP A 798 33.01 -15.10 26.18
N GLN A 799 33.78 -14.52 25.26
CA GLN A 799 35.04 -13.85 25.60
C GLN A 799 35.15 -12.43 25.04
N ASP A 800 34.53 -12.16 23.90
CA ASP A 800 34.73 -10.93 23.15
C ASP A 800 33.40 -10.16 23.07
N ALA A 801 33.22 -9.16 23.92
CA ALA A 801 31.99 -8.38 24.03
C ALA A 801 32.12 -7.03 23.30
N VAL A 802 31.11 -6.70 22.49
CA VAL A 802 30.96 -5.39 21.86
C VAL A 802 29.73 -4.71 22.44
N HIS A 803 29.92 -3.52 22.99
CA HIS A 803 28.88 -2.75 23.66
C HIS A 803 28.24 -1.73 22.71
N PHE A 804 26.92 -1.59 22.80
CA PHE A 804 26.11 -0.66 22.02
C PHE A 804 25.11 0.07 22.92
N VAL A 805 24.82 1.32 22.57
CA VAL A 805 23.75 2.12 23.19
C VAL A 805 22.63 2.30 22.19
N LEU A 806 21.46 1.76 22.51
CA LEU A 806 20.25 1.85 21.70
C LEU A 806 19.48 3.13 22.01
N GLU A 807 18.95 3.73 20.96
CA GLU A 807 18.04 4.87 21.05
C GLU A 807 16.65 4.41 21.48
N LYS A 808 15.94 5.26 22.23
CA LYS A 808 14.55 5.02 22.62
C LYS A 808 13.60 5.32 21.44
N ARG A 809 13.58 4.46 20.43
CA ARG A 809 12.71 4.58 19.25
C ARG A 809 12.20 3.24 18.74
N THR A 810 11.05 3.27 18.06
CA THR A 810 10.51 2.12 17.34
C THR A 810 11.31 1.83 16.07
N GLY A 811 11.21 0.58 15.60
CA GLY A 811 11.85 0.12 14.37
C GLY A 811 13.29 -0.37 14.57
N MET A 812 13.94 -0.62 13.43
CA MET A 812 15.25 -1.25 13.36
C MET A 812 16.36 -0.31 13.84
N GLN A 813 17.26 -0.85 14.64
CA GLN A 813 18.54 -0.23 14.99
C GLN A 813 19.68 -1.16 14.55
N GLU A 814 20.63 -0.59 13.81
CA GLU A 814 21.77 -1.31 13.25
C GLU A 814 22.94 -1.29 14.22
N LEU A 815 23.58 -2.44 14.41
CA LEU A 815 24.73 -2.65 15.28
C LEU A 815 25.94 -3.01 14.41
N GLU A 816 26.77 -2.02 14.12
CA GLU A 816 27.99 -2.19 13.33
C GLU A 816 29.19 -2.59 14.19
N PHE A 817 29.95 -3.57 13.75
CA PHE A 817 31.17 -4.01 14.42
C PHE A 817 32.16 -4.59 13.42
N GLU A 818 33.44 -4.55 13.78
CA GLU A 818 34.50 -5.21 12.99
C GLU A 818 34.19 -6.69 12.80
N PRO A 819 34.45 -7.28 11.61
CA PRO A 819 34.13 -8.68 11.35
C PRO A 819 34.72 -9.65 12.39
N ARG A 820 33.87 -10.46 13.03
CA ARG A 820 34.25 -11.35 14.15
C ARG A 820 33.90 -12.80 13.86
N PRO A 821 34.87 -13.73 13.88
CA PRO A 821 34.58 -15.16 13.79
C PRO A 821 34.03 -15.68 15.13
N ALA A 822 32.90 -16.38 15.12
CA ALA A 822 32.39 -17.03 16.32
C ALA A 822 31.48 -18.23 16.00
N GLY A 823 31.45 -19.21 16.91
CA GLY A 823 30.48 -20.31 16.91
C GLY A 823 29.18 -19.99 17.67
N LYS A 824 29.25 -19.03 18.59
CA LYS A 824 28.13 -18.53 19.39
C LYS A 824 28.18 -17.02 19.50
N VAL A 825 27.01 -16.38 19.37
CA VAL A 825 26.81 -14.96 19.68
C VAL A 825 25.73 -14.85 20.75
N THR A 826 26.01 -14.15 21.84
CA THR A 826 25.03 -13.87 22.89
C THR A 826 24.64 -12.40 22.84
N PHE A 827 23.34 -12.13 22.66
CA PHE A 827 22.77 -10.81 22.85
C PHE A 827 22.43 -10.64 24.34
N ARG A 828 23.02 -9.65 24.99
CA ARG A 828 22.82 -9.35 26.42
C ARG A 828 22.26 -7.96 26.60
N VAL A 829 21.18 -7.85 27.38
CA VAL A 829 20.69 -6.54 27.85
C VAL A 829 21.44 -6.18 29.14
N VAL A 830 22.11 -5.03 29.12
CA VAL A 830 22.94 -4.52 30.22
C VAL A 830 22.21 -3.45 31.03
N ASP A 831 21.49 -2.55 30.36
CA ASP A 831 20.72 -1.47 30.99
C ASP A 831 19.47 -1.15 30.16
N HIS A 832 18.52 -0.47 30.77
CA HIS A 832 17.28 -0.04 30.14
C HIS A 832 16.89 1.39 30.56
N TYR A 833 16.03 2.04 29.77
CA TYR A 833 15.51 3.36 30.13
C TYR A 833 14.56 3.27 31.33
N ALA A 834 14.58 4.28 32.21
CA ALA A 834 13.94 4.25 33.53
C ALA A 834 12.43 4.62 33.55
N ASP A 835 11.67 4.37 32.49
CA ASP A 835 10.23 4.64 32.48
C ASP A 835 9.48 3.58 33.31
N PRO A 836 8.58 3.94 34.25
CA PRO A 836 7.96 2.96 35.14
C PRO A 836 7.00 2.03 34.36
N PRO A 837 7.32 0.73 34.16
CA PRO A 837 6.42 -0.21 33.54
C PRO A 837 5.59 -0.90 34.64
N THR A 838 4.62 -1.68 34.21
CA THR A 838 3.83 -2.51 35.11
C THR A 838 4.57 -3.76 35.58
N GLN A 839 5.67 -4.14 34.92
CA GLN A 839 6.50 -5.32 35.19
C GLN A 839 7.96 -5.07 34.81
N ASP A 840 8.88 -5.84 35.40
CA ASP A 840 10.33 -5.72 35.24
C ASP A 840 10.86 -6.47 34.00
N LEU A 841 10.39 -6.04 32.82
CA LEU A 841 10.66 -6.70 31.54
C LEU A 841 11.16 -5.69 30.49
N VAL A 842 11.93 -6.17 29.52
CA VAL A 842 12.27 -5.44 28.28
C VAL A 842 11.66 -6.15 27.07
N GLY A 843 11.18 -5.39 26.10
CA GLY A 843 10.61 -5.92 24.86
C GLY A 843 11.70 -6.20 23.82
N PHE A 844 11.81 -7.45 23.37
CA PHE A 844 12.72 -7.89 22.32
C PHE A 844 11.91 -8.44 21.14
N ASP A 845 11.74 -7.60 20.12
CA ASP A 845 10.85 -7.90 19.01
C ASP A 845 11.51 -8.84 18.00
N ASN A 846 12.68 -8.45 17.50
CA ASN A 846 13.35 -9.20 16.43
C ASN A 846 14.85 -8.93 16.42
N PHE A 847 15.60 -9.88 15.87
CA PHE A 847 17.05 -9.84 15.74
C PHE A 847 17.49 -10.46 14.43
N GLU A 848 18.43 -9.81 13.78
CA GLU A 848 19.07 -10.33 12.58
C GLU A 848 20.57 -10.32 12.78
N LEU A 849 21.23 -11.36 12.27
CA LEU A 849 22.68 -11.50 12.34
C LEU A 849 23.22 -11.81 10.96
N TYR A 850 24.12 -10.96 10.48
CA TYR A 850 24.68 -11.04 9.14
C TYR A 850 26.08 -11.64 9.19
N ARG A 851 26.32 -12.65 8.36
CA ARG A 851 27.63 -13.26 8.16
C ARG A 851 28.30 -12.75 6.88
N ARG A 852 29.63 -12.84 6.85
CA ARG A 852 30.42 -12.72 5.65
C ARG A 852 30.10 -13.89 4.72
N VAL A 853 29.75 -13.55 3.48
CA VAL A 853 29.55 -14.48 2.38
C VAL A 853 30.59 -14.18 1.29
N PRO A 854 30.89 -15.13 0.38
CA PRO A 854 31.77 -14.88 -0.77
C PRO A 854 31.33 -13.66 -1.59
N GLU A 855 32.28 -12.95 -2.22
CA GLU A 855 31.99 -11.74 -3.02
C GLU A 855 31.03 -12.00 -4.19
N ASP A 856 31.03 -13.22 -4.74
CA ASP A 856 30.15 -13.64 -5.82
C ASP A 856 28.80 -14.20 -5.34
N PHE A 857 28.51 -14.17 -4.03
CA PHE A 857 27.29 -14.76 -3.45
C PHE A 857 26.01 -14.24 -4.12
N GLU A 858 25.83 -12.92 -4.22
CA GLU A 858 24.62 -12.31 -4.79
C GLU A 858 24.46 -12.60 -6.30
N ARG A 859 25.53 -12.99 -6.99
CA ARG A 859 25.47 -13.43 -8.39
C ARG A 859 25.05 -14.90 -8.52
N ARG A 860 25.27 -15.71 -7.48
CA ARG A 860 25.01 -17.17 -7.48
C ARG A 860 23.75 -17.56 -6.73
N VAL A 861 23.34 -16.78 -5.73
CA VAL A 861 22.21 -17.07 -4.83
C VAL A 861 21.36 -15.82 -4.74
N VAL A 862 20.15 -15.90 -5.30
CA VAL A 862 19.15 -14.84 -5.26
C VAL A 862 17.99 -15.34 -4.42
N LEU A 863 17.89 -14.86 -3.18
CA LEU A 863 16.73 -15.10 -2.35
C LEU A 863 15.54 -14.33 -2.94
N LEU A 864 14.54 -15.04 -3.45
CA LEU A 864 13.32 -14.42 -3.96
C LEU A 864 12.42 -13.99 -2.79
N THR A 865 12.43 -14.77 -1.70
CA THR A 865 11.72 -14.46 -0.45
C THR A 865 12.66 -14.43 0.75
N LYS A 866 12.25 -13.72 1.81
CA LYS A 866 12.79 -13.84 3.17
C LYS A 866 11.68 -14.35 4.09
N PRO A 867 11.88 -15.46 4.83
CA PRO A 867 13.02 -16.39 4.74
C PRO A 867 13.12 -17.09 3.38
N GLY A 868 14.25 -17.76 3.12
CA GLY A 868 14.61 -18.39 1.84
C GLY A 868 13.80 -19.64 1.49
N GLY A 869 12.48 -19.51 1.33
CA GLY A 869 11.59 -20.56 0.82
C GLY A 869 11.55 -20.61 -0.71
N LEU A 870 11.72 -19.45 -1.37
CA LEU A 870 11.93 -19.35 -2.81
C LEU A 870 13.33 -18.80 -3.08
N VAL A 871 14.16 -19.56 -3.80
CA VAL A 871 15.56 -19.18 -4.09
C VAL A 871 15.91 -19.51 -5.53
N LYS A 872 16.55 -18.57 -6.22
CA LYS A 872 17.07 -18.70 -7.58
C LYS A 872 18.59 -18.84 -7.54
N TYR A 873 19.11 -19.76 -8.34
CA TYR A 873 20.54 -19.98 -8.56
C TYR A 873 20.84 -19.80 -10.06
N PRO A 874 21.29 -18.60 -10.47
CA PRO A 874 21.54 -18.32 -11.89
C PRO A 874 22.68 -19.17 -12.46
N ILE A 875 22.47 -19.77 -13.64
CA ILE A 875 23.50 -20.53 -14.37
C ILE A 875 23.34 -20.22 -15.87
N GLY A 876 24.21 -19.36 -16.41
CA GLY A 876 24.11 -18.89 -17.79
C GLY A 876 22.81 -18.12 -18.04
N GLN A 877 22.05 -18.53 -19.07
CA GLN A 877 20.75 -17.89 -19.40
C GLN A 877 19.56 -18.45 -18.60
N GLY A 878 19.72 -19.61 -17.96
CA GLY A 878 18.71 -20.25 -17.11
C GLY A 878 19.17 -20.37 -15.65
N GLY A 879 18.79 -21.47 -15.00
CA GLY A 879 19.23 -21.73 -13.63
C GLY A 879 18.41 -22.77 -12.87
N ILE A 880 18.64 -22.83 -11.57
CA ILE A 880 17.90 -23.69 -10.64
C ILE A 880 16.99 -22.81 -9.78
N VAL A 881 15.75 -23.23 -9.56
CA VAL A 881 14.82 -22.59 -8.63
C VAL A 881 14.48 -23.60 -7.54
N LEU A 882 14.85 -23.28 -6.30
CA LEU A 882 14.34 -23.97 -5.13
C LEU A 882 12.96 -23.40 -4.78
N ASN A 883 11.95 -24.26 -4.78
CA ASN A 883 10.59 -23.91 -4.39
C ASN A 883 10.15 -24.77 -3.20
N GLN A 884 10.13 -24.16 -2.01
CA GLN A 884 9.76 -24.84 -0.76
C GLN A 884 8.27 -24.72 -0.41
N LEU A 885 7.44 -24.09 -1.26
CA LEU A 885 6.02 -23.90 -0.97
C LEU A 885 5.37 -25.21 -0.58
N ASP A 886 4.64 -25.20 0.54
CA ASP A 886 3.95 -26.39 1.02
C ASP A 886 2.64 -26.58 0.24
N TYR A 887 2.79 -27.17 -0.94
CA TYR A 887 1.69 -27.51 -1.84
C TYR A 887 0.82 -28.68 -1.33
N ALA A 888 1.30 -29.42 -0.31
CA ALA A 888 0.61 -30.59 0.23
C ALA A 888 -0.16 -30.30 1.53
N ALA A 889 0.16 -29.21 2.23
CA ALA A 889 -0.56 -28.81 3.44
C ALA A 889 -2.03 -28.47 3.18
N GLU A 890 -2.90 -29.01 4.02
CA GLU A 890 -4.28 -28.55 4.15
C GLU A 890 -4.30 -27.13 4.77
N ASP A 891 -4.84 -26.18 4.03
CA ASP A 891 -4.81 -24.75 4.35
C ASP A 891 -6.13 -24.07 3.94
N THR A 892 -6.29 -22.78 4.23
CA THR A 892 -7.46 -22.01 3.81
C THR A 892 -7.57 -21.94 2.29
N GLU A 893 -8.79 -21.80 1.77
CA GLU A 893 -9.02 -21.69 0.32
C GLU A 893 -8.22 -20.53 -0.30
N GLU A 894 -8.12 -19.41 0.41
CA GLU A 894 -7.31 -18.26 -0.02
C GLU A 894 -5.82 -18.62 -0.12
N ASN A 895 -5.23 -19.22 0.92
CA ASN A 895 -3.83 -19.61 0.90
C ASN A 895 -3.54 -20.67 -0.16
N VAL A 896 -4.46 -21.60 -0.39
CA VAL A 896 -4.35 -22.58 -1.48
C VAL A 896 -4.37 -21.88 -2.85
N GLY A 897 -5.22 -20.86 -3.02
CA GLY A 897 -5.25 -20.01 -4.22
C GLY A 897 -3.93 -19.27 -4.44
N LYS A 898 -3.38 -18.64 -3.40
CA LYS A 898 -2.04 -18.00 -3.43
C LYS A 898 -0.94 -19.01 -3.77
N LYS A 899 -1.00 -20.19 -3.14
CA LYS A 899 -0.36 -21.48 -3.48
C LYS A 899 -0.13 -21.65 -4.98
N LEU A 900 -1.26 -21.78 -5.66
CA LEU A 900 -1.36 -22.05 -7.09
C LEU A 900 -0.85 -20.86 -7.93
N ALA A 901 -1.21 -19.63 -7.55
CA ALA A 901 -0.81 -18.42 -8.26
C ALA A 901 0.71 -18.23 -8.25
N ILE A 902 1.39 -18.47 -7.11
CA ILE A 902 2.85 -18.38 -7.03
C ILE A 902 3.51 -19.41 -7.95
N TYR A 903 3.09 -20.68 -7.88
CA TYR A 903 3.62 -21.72 -8.77
C TYR A 903 3.42 -21.38 -10.25
N ALA A 904 2.20 -20.96 -10.61
CA ALA A 904 1.86 -20.64 -12.00
C ALA A 904 2.68 -19.46 -12.53
N ASN A 905 2.86 -18.40 -11.75
CA ASN A 905 3.68 -17.25 -12.16
C ASN A 905 5.16 -17.61 -12.27
N LEU A 906 5.73 -18.33 -11.30
CA LEU A 906 7.13 -18.78 -11.38
C LEU A 906 7.37 -19.61 -12.65
N LEU A 907 6.52 -20.61 -12.91
CA LEU A 907 6.61 -21.49 -14.09
C LEU A 907 6.45 -20.72 -15.40
N ARG A 908 5.49 -19.80 -15.47
CA ARG A 908 5.30 -18.93 -16.65
C ARG A 908 6.52 -18.06 -16.91
N ASN A 909 7.08 -17.47 -15.86
CA ASN A 909 8.25 -16.59 -15.97
C ASN A 909 9.55 -17.37 -16.29
N MET A 910 9.56 -18.69 -16.08
CA MET A 910 10.59 -19.60 -16.59
C MET A 910 10.36 -20.04 -18.04
N GLY A 911 9.23 -19.67 -18.66
CA GLY A 911 8.89 -19.98 -20.05
C GLY A 911 7.92 -21.16 -20.24
N ALA A 912 7.32 -21.70 -19.16
CA ALA A 912 6.41 -22.85 -19.26
C ALA A 912 5.08 -22.52 -19.94
N ALA A 913 4.55 -23.50 -20.68
CA ALA A 913 3.23 -23.44 -21.31
C ALA A 913 2.10 -23.87 -20.35
N PHE A 914 0.91 -23.28 -20.52
CA PHE A 914 -0.29 -23.62 -19.75
C PHE A 914 -1.43 -24.03 -20.67
N ARG A 915 -2.28 -24.95 -20.20
CA ARG A 915 -3.49 -25.37 -20.91
C ARG A 915 -4.57 -24.28 -20.79
N GLY A 916 -5.27 -24.01 -21.90
CA GLY A 916 -6.41 -23.08 -21.96
C GLY A 916 -7.55 -23.44 -21.00
#